data_AF-A0A9W9J336-F1
#
_entry.id   AF-A0A9W9J336-F1
#
_cell.length_a   1.000
_cell.length_b   1.000
_cell.length_c   1.000
_cell.angle_alpha   90.00
_cell.angle_beta   90.00
_cell.angle_gamma   90.00
#
_symmetry.space_group_name_H-M   'P 1'
#
loop_
_entity.id
_entity.type
_entity.pdbx_description
1 polymer ?
#
loop_
_entity_poly.entity_id
_entity_poly.type
_entity_poly.pdbx_seq_one_letter_code
_entity_poly.pdbx_strand_id
1 'polypeptide(L)'
;MEDDNDDYGSDEFDSLPPGTLYELERNAFQATQASASQYQSNPINSNPVLGAQAVPLNNNAGYLRPPPRLHTGLTNDYNTLEVGELEAEVYDNVDKRHVVPHGQQVLATDPSFAANEQVGDAMDVDEHYGQGNTTAEINARLVQMEQEREKILQQLAEARMQVETKAGEISIIRRKQTTMTQDYDRQLAALRKSMADEMTKHKQEIEAAVSEGKVLATENVFLQQDLVDEAYQLRNYKSKPRETEAPVTPRKSRVLPFRDGFDDDEIAMVSPSKSAARSKRATPTVPGKRKRQSSQDDPAPLQLNPAGVELIMTDATDTPAEVDEMKRKFAEAGRNQRFMMRILSHCTHPNQETDFEAMANLAFPSEPDRPMSSIVMEVMARVNPSSYVLEYTQTIASLWQRAINEKFYELIPRFEAITKYSLMSDDVPLSELITPLVGVLQDTVEVNAVPRFKYAPASRDKRITRQTPQSDLQPLVDSTGAMRLLYQIACGVLHIKSAMETFWQNIRISFILVMLHPSHPLGDIVLLMNLLSTSIRADSFGPIRTSDQDQLDVQKWIVDRLTHMLSEPAIPDEGVEPYTAYDICAMRLEVLLLLESLAFNPIAPSQKHASTILALHPNALARLFRSMHDELDALYSAPAESDLRVSLVNGLMRLIFGVMRQHGPLINMQEKLACVPGSKQKHLVVLTRLAFCDGTVLEAGIDDETVDMAHELLEEWTNPQEAESLAEAFPSSRRE
;
A
#
# COMPACT_ATOMS: atom_id res chain seq x y z
N MET A 1 40.75 28.69 27.97
CA MET A 1 40.25 29.36 26.76
C MET A 1 39.78 28.27 25.82
N GLU A 2 38.54 27.85 25.80
CA GLU A 2 37.35 27.96 26.66
C GLU A 2 36.28 27.30 25.78
N ASP A 3 35.46 26.41 26.36
CA ASP A 3 34.47 25.66 25.60
C ASP A 3 33.25 26.55 25.30
N ASP A 4 32.90 26.73 24.02
CA ASP A 4 31.57 27.21 23.64
C ASP A 4 30.60 26.03 23.71
N ASN A 5 29.79 25.98 24.77
CA ASN A 5 28.63 25.09 24.87
C ASN A 5 27.37 25.83 24.41
N ASP A 6 26.50 25.12 23.69
CA ASP A 6 25.15 25.58 23.37
C ASP A 6 24.30 25.78 24.63
N ASP A 7 23.75 26.99 24.82
CA ASP A 7 22.72 27.28 25.81
C ASP A 7 21.60 28.16 25.20
N TYR A 8 20.70 27.53 24.44
CA TYR A 8 19.44 28.15 24.00
C TYR A 8 18.39 28.11 25.13
N GLY A 9 18.69 28.83 26.21
CA GLY A 9 17.87 28.93 27.41
C GLY A 9 16.84 30.07 27.38
N SER A 10 15.57 29.72 27.14
CA SER A 10 14.34 30.25 27.79
C SER A 10 14.00 31.76 27.91
N ASP A 11 14.85 32.73 27.56
CA ASP A 11 14.65 34.15 27.94
C ASP A 11 13.68 34.98 27.05
N GLU A 12 13.12 34.43 25.97
CA GLU A 12 12.33 35.22 25.00
C GLU A 12 10.88 35.52 25.45
N PHE A 13 10.29 34.69 26.32
CA PHE A 13 8.88 34.81 26.73
C PHE A 13 8.59 35.93 27.74
N ASP A 14 9.57 36.34 28.56
CA ASP A 14 9.40 37.39 29.58
C ASP A 14 9.36 38.81 28.99
N SER A 15 9.60 38.95 27.68
CA SER A 15 9.55 40.22 26.95
C SER A 15 8.13 40.67 26.55
N LEU A 16 7.12 39.81 26.71
CA LEU A 16 5.75 40.06 26.24
C LEU A 16 4.99 41.07 27.12
N PRO A 17 4.34 42.11 26.55
CA PRO A 17 3.58 43.08 27.32
C PRO A 17 2.44 42.44 28.14
N PRO A 18 2.26 42.80 29.43
CA PRO A 18 1.24 42.19 30.28
C PRO A 18 -0.17 42.47 29.74
N GLY A 19 -0.79 41.42 29.20
CA GLY A 19 -2.12 41.47 28.57
C GLY A 19 -2.20 40.76 27.22
N THR A 20 -1.09 40.58 26.50
CA THR A 20 -1.06 39.91 25.18
C THR A 20 -1.59 38.47 25.24
N LEU A 21 -1.21 37.72 26.29
CA LEU A 21 -1.65 36.33 26.49
C LEU A 21 -3.16 36.23 26.75
N TYR A 22 -3.72 37.18 27.52
CA TYR A 22 -5.16 37.29 27.78
C TYR A 22 -5.95 37.75 26.53
N GLU A 23 -5.35 38.58 25.69
CA GLU A 23 -5.96 39.00 24.41
C GLU A 23 -5.96 37.86 23.38
N LEU A 24 -4.89 37.05 23.34
CA LEU A 24 -4.84 35.80 22.57
C LEU A 24 -5.88 34.78 23.05
N GLU A 25 -6.01 34.57 24.36
CA GLU A 25 -7.04 33.68 24.93
C GLU A 25 -8.46 34.16 24.57
N ARG A 26 -8.74 35.46 24.70
CA ARG A 26 -10.04 36.05 24.34
C ARG A 26 -10.34 35.91 22.84
N ASN A 27 -9.33 36.08 21.99
CA ASN A 27 -9.48 35.91 20.53
C ASN A 27 -9.72 34.44 20.15
N ALA A 28 -9.04 33.48 20.81
CA ALA A 28 -9.28 32.04 20.62
C ALA A 28 -10.70 31.63 21.06
N PHE A 29 -11.20 32.18 22.17
CA PHE A 29 -12.58 31.98 22.63
C PHE A 29 -13.63 32.59 21.68
N GLN A 30 -13.36 33.74 21.07
CA GLN A 30 -14.26 34.33 20.07
C GLN A 30 -14.25 33.56 18.75
N ALA A 31 -13.07 33.10 18.30
CA ALA A 31 -12.94 32.29 17.09
C ALA A 31 -13.71 30.96 17.20
N THR A 32 -13.65 30.29 18.34
CA THR A 32 -14.35 29.02 18.58
C THR A 32 -15.87 29.15 18.75
N GLN A 33 -16.38 30.30 19.21
CA GLN A 33 -17.83 30.53 19.31
C GLN A 33 -18.45 31.03 17.99
N ALA A 34 -17.72 31.75 17.15
CA ALA A 34 -18.22 32.26 15.87
C ALA A 34 -18.59 31.14 14.87
N SER A 35 -17.87 30.02 14.89
CA SER A 35 -18.11 28.88 13.98
C SER A 35 -19.40 28.08 14.26
N ALA A 36 -20.06 28.28 15.40
CA ALA A 36 -21.17 27.44 15.85
C ALA A 36 -22.58 27.90 15.40
N SER A 37 -22.71 29.01 14.65
CA SER A 37 -24.01 29.65 14.36
C SER A 37 -24.32 29.93 12.88
N GLN A 38 -23.57 29.37 11.92
CA GLN A 38 -23.75 29.65 10.48
C GLN A 38 -23.87 28.42 9.56
N TYR A 39 -24.36 27.28 10.07
CA TYR A 39 -24.70 26.12 9.23
C TYR A 39 -26.20 25.80 9.23
N GLN A 40 -26.97 26.57 8.45
CA GLN A 40 -28.26 26.14 7.90
C GLN A 40 -28.55 26.84 6.55
N SER A 41 -29.08 26.07 5.58
CA SER A 41 -29.52 26.46 4.22
C SER A 41 -28.45 26.88 3.18
N ASN A 42 -27.83 25.92 2.48
CA ASN A 42 -28.15 25.53 1.07
C ASN A 42 -27.04 24.67 0.42
N PRO A 43 -27.32 23.94 -0.69
CA PRO A 43 -26.57 22.72 -1.04
C PRO A 43 -25.61 22.84 -2.25
N ILE A 44 -24.67 21.89 -2.36
CA ILE A 44 -24.22 21.13 -3.56
C ILE A 44 -22.74 20.68 -3.45
N ASN A 45 -22.48 19.43 -3.87
CA ASN A 45 -21.20 18.75 -4.17
C ASN A 45 -20.13 18.59 -3.08
N SER A 46 -19.79 17.32 -2.79
CA SER A 46 -18.66 16.92 -1.95
C SER A 46 -17.87 15.77 -2.58
N ASN A 47 -16.73 16.11 -3.20
CA ASN A 47 -15.58 15.21 -3.40
C ASN A 47 -14.53 15.56 -2.33
N PRO A 48 -13.90 14.59 -1.64
CA PRO A 48 -12.82 14.86 -0.71
C PRO A 48 -11.46 14.37 -1.24
N VAL A 49 -10.60 15.28 -1.71
CA VAL A 49 -9.13 15.11 -1.75
C VAL A 49 -8.48 16.46 -1.42
N LEU A 50 -7.46 16.41 -0.55
CA LEU A 50 -6.40 17.39 -0.24
C LEU A 50 -6.61 18.87 -0.65
N GLY A 51 -6.79 19.74 0.35
CA GLY A 51 -6.73 21.19 0.19
C GLY A 51 -6.09 21.88 1.40
N ALA A 52 -4.79 22.17 1.33
CA ALA A 52 -4.10 23.03 2.30
C ALA A 52 -4.46 24.51 2.04
N GLN A 53 -4.74 25.26 3.10
CA GLN A 53 -5.25 26.63 2.99
C GLN A 53 -4.11 27.63 2.70
N ALA A 54 -4.23 28.39 1.60
CA ALA A 54 -3.37 29.54 1.32
C ALA A 54 -4.05 30.85 1.76
N VAL A 55 -3.30 31.69 2.48
CA VAL A 55 -3.76 33.02 2.96
C VAL A 55 -3.60 34.05 1.84
N PRO A 56 -4.59 34.93 1.57
CA PRO A 56 -4.48 35.92 0.51
C PRO A 56 -3.57 37.09 0.94
N LEU A 57 -2.43 37.27 0.25
CA LEU A 57 -1.64 38.50 0.37
C LEU A 57 -2.11 39.57 -0.62
N ASN A 58 -2.09 40.81 -0.15
CA ASN A 58 -2.67 41.97 -0.82
C ASN A 58 -1.79 42.46 -1.99
N ASN A 59 -2.43 42.82 -3.10
CA ASN A 59 -1.77 43.27 -4.32
C ASN A 59 -1.33 44.73 -4.19
N ASN A 60 -0.05 45.05 -4.45
CA ASN A 60 0.34 46.42 -4.80
C ASN A 60 1.58 46.45 -5.70
N ALA A 61 1.49 47.24 -6.78
CA ALA A 61 2.42 47.15 -7.90
C ALA A 61 3.68 48.01 -7.73
N GLY A 62 4.82 47.50 -8.22
CA GLY A 62 6.08 48.23 -8.36
C GLY A 62 6.81 47.84 -9.64
N TYR A 63 6.72 48.66 -10.68
CA TYR A 63 7.40 48.41 -11.96
C TYR A 63 8.93 48.53 -11.82
N LEU A 64 9.66 47.42 -11.95
CA LEU A 64 11.10 47.43 -12.23
C LEU A 64 11.41 46.50 -13.41
N ARG A 65 12.06 47.06 -14.43
CA ARG A 65 12.34 46.44 -15.73
C ARG A 65 13.73 45.80 -15.71
N PRO A 66 13.89 44.47 -15.92
CA PRO A 66 15.21 43.87 -15.99
C PRO A 66 15.95 44.22 -17.30
N PRO A 67 17.29 44.25 -17.30
CA PRO A 67 18.11 44.60 -18.46
C PRO A 67 18.17 43.46 -19.50
N PRO A 68 18.46 43.75 -20.78
CA PRO A 68 18.50 42.74 -21.83
C PRO A 68 19.76 41.87 -21.69
N ARG A 69 19.58 40.54 -21.66
CA ARG A 69 20.67 39.57 -21.79
C ARG A 69 20.42 38.60 -22.94
N LEU A 70 21.28 38.77 -23.95
CA LEU A 70 21.75 37.85 -24.99
C LEU A 70 21.02 36.51 -25.20
N HIS A 71 20.59 36.28 -26.44
CA HIS A 71 20.15 34.98 -26.94
C HIS A 71 21.29 33.95 -26.89
N THR A 72 21.19 32.96 -26.00
CA THR A 72 21.81 31.65 -26.16
C THR A 72 20.76 30.69 -26.71
N GLY A 73 20.81 30.40 -28.00
CA GLY A 73 19.82 29.54 -28.65
C GLY A 73 19.99 28.08 -28.25
N LEU A 74 19.05 27.56 -27.47
CA LEU A 74 18.74 26.14 -27.25
C LEU A 74 17.35 26.06 -26.60
N THR A 75 16.30 26.30 -27.40
CA THR A 75 14.89 26.02 -27.05
C THR A 75 14.41 24.77 -27.77
N ASN A 76 13.68 23.91 -27.05
CA ASN A 76 13.35 22.53 -27.45
C ASN A 76 12.23 22.44 -28.51
N ASP A 77 12.48 22.92 -29.72
CA ASP A 77 11.51 22.89 -30.84
C ASP A 77 11.98 22.01 -32.01
N TYR A 78 12.23 20.72 -31.79
CA TYR A 78 12.45 19.74 -32.85
C TYR A 78 11.69 18.43 -32.61
N ASN A 79 10.38 18.46 -32.88
CA ASN A 79 9.52 17.26 -32.85
C ASN A 79 8.86 16.98 -34.21
N THR A 80 9.58 17.28 -35.30
CA THR A 80 9.27 16.89 -36.69
C THR A 80 10.54 16.98 -37.55
N LEU A 81 11.19 15.85 -37.85
CA LEU A 81 11.96 15.63 -39.09
C LEU A 81 12.36 14.15 -39.20
N GLU A 82 11.91 13.53 -40.29
CA GLU A 82 12.21 12.14 -40.65
C GLU A 82 13.38 12.16 -41.65
N VAL A 83 14.57 11.77 -41.18
CA VAL A 83 15.81 11.59 -41.95
C VAL A 83 16.54 10.45 -41.22
N GLY A 84 16.99 9.36 -41.83
CA GLY A 84 17.46 9.15 -43.19
C GLY A 84 18.84 8.50 -43.03
N GLU A 85 19.01 7.29 -43.56
CA GLU A 85 20.15 6.41 -43.27
C GLU A 85 21.50 7.10 -43.56
N LEU A 86 22.42 7.04 -42.59
CA LEU A 86 23.79 7.54 -42.73
C LEU A 86 24.75 6.50 -42.13
N GLU A 87 25.30 5.69 -43.02
CA GLU A 87 26.40 4.76 -42.73
C GLU A 87 27.66 5.57 -42.35
N ALA A 88 28.27 5.24 -41.21
CA ALA A 88 29.56 5.81 -40.81
C ALA A 88 30.67 4.79 -41.12
N GLU A 89 31.43 5.05 -42.18
CA GLU A 89 32.55 4.20 -42.61
C GLU A 89 33.67 4.18 -41.54
N VAL A 90 34.01 2.98 -41.07
CA VAL A 90 35.15 2.77 -40.17
C VAL A 90 36.41 2.62 -41.02
N TYR A 91 37.32 3.60 -40.94
CA TYR A 91 38.64 3.50 -41.56
C TYR A 91 39.64 2.77 -40.66
N ASP A 92 39.80 1.47 -40.91
CA ASP A 92 40.98 0.71 -40.46
C ASP A 92 42.27 1.30 -41.05
N ASN A 93 43.32 1.38 -40.23
CA ASN A 93 44.70 1.48 -40.73
C ASN A 93 45.68 0.82 -39.75
N VAL A 94 46.09 -0.41 -40.09
CA VAL A 94 47.01 -1.24 -39.32
C VAL A 94 48.34 -1.40 -40.07
N ASP A 95 49.43 -1.44 -39.27
CA ASP A 95 50.80 -1.86 -39.62
C ASP A 95 51.67 -0.92 -40.50
N LYS A 96 52.65 -0.26 -39.85
CA LYS A 96 54.06 -0.74 -39.91
C LYS A 96 54.98 -0.16 -38.83
N ARG A 97 55.12 -0.95 -37.76
CA ARG A 97 56.33 -1.29 -36.98
C ARG A 97 57.60 -0.43 -37.14
N HIS A 98 58.13 0.02 -36.00
CA HIS A 98 59.53 -0.28 -35.65
C HIS A 98 59.66 -0.67 -34.17
N VAL A 99 60.42 -1.74 -33.92
CA VAL A 99 60.81 -2.35 -32.63
C VAL A 99 62.22 -1.76 -32.31
N VAL A 100 62.79 -1.61 -31.10
CA VAL A 100 63.07 -2.52 -29.94
C VAL A 100 63.52 -1.64 -28.70
N PRO A 101 63.90 -2.15 -27.49
CA PRO A 101 62.98 -2.13 -26.34
C PRO A 101 63.61 -1.72 -24.97
N HIS A 102 62.85 -1.98 -23.87
CA HIS A 102 63.28 -2.14 -22.45
C HIS A 102 63.84 -0.90 -21.72
N GLY A 103 63.55 -0.67 -20.43
CA GLY A 103 62.65 -1.39 -19.51
C GLY A 103 62.79 -0.92 -18.05
N GLN A 104 61.80 -1.26 -17.21
CA GLN A 104 61.78 -1.17 -15.73
C GLN A 104 61.89 0.24 -15.11
N GLN A 105 60.83 0.74 -14.45
CA GLN A 105 60.44 0.45 -13.06
C GLN A 105 61.47 0.94 -12.02
N VAL A 106 61.10 2.00 -11.28
CA VAL A 106 61.66 2.31 -9.97
C VAL A 106 60.52 2.19 -8.95
N LEU A 107 60.61 1.18 -8.09
CA LEU A 107 59.76 1.00 -6.93
C LEU A 107 60.34 1.84 -5.77
N ALA A 108 59.48 2.46 -4.95
CA ALA A 108 59.92 3.12 -3.72
C ALA A 108 60.22 2.08 -2.63
N THR A 109 61.33 2.25 -1.90
CA THR A 109 61.65 1.51 -0.68
C THR A 109 62.37 2.41 0.34
N ASP A 110 62.17 2.12 1.62
CA ASP A 110 62.62 2.92 2.76
C ASP A 110 64.16 2.96 2.96
N PRO A 111 64.70 4.05 3.53
CA PRO A 111 66.07 4.10 4.02
C PRO A 111 66.16 3.63 5.48
N SER A 112 66.50 2.35 5.69
CA SER A 112 66.97 1.88 7.01
C SER A 112 68.46 2.21 7.21
N PHE A 113 68.77 3.03 8.22
CA PHE A 113 70.16 3.31 8.62
C PHE A 113 70.83 2.05 9.19
N ALA A 114 71.95 1.64 8.59
CA ALA A 114 72.92 0.75 9.21
C ALA A 114 74.31 1.37 9.06
N ALA A 115 74.94 1.71 10.18
CA ALA A 115 76.30 2.24 10.19
C ALA A 115 77.30 1.15 9.78
N ASN A 116 78.32 1.54 9.02
CA ASN A 116 79.59 0.82 9.05
C ASN A 116 80.75 1.79 8.81
N GLU A 117 81.74 1.73 9.69
CA GLU A 117 82.98 2.48 9.58
C GLU A 117 83.84 1.88 8.47
N GLN A 118 84.47 2.72 7.64
CA GLN A 118 85.71 2.31 6.97
C GLN A 118 86.63 3.50 6.70
N VAL A 119 87.91 3.26 6.94
CA VAL A 119 89.01 4.23 6.95
C VAL A 119 89.65 4.33 5.57
N GLY A 120 90.04 5.55 5.18
CA GLY A 120 90.91 5.83 4.03
C GLY A 120 90.47 7.09 3.28
N ASP A 121 91.35 7.89 2.70
CA ASP A 121 92.81 8.00 2.86
C ASP A 121 93.21 9.46 2.54
N ALA A 122 94.43 9.86 2.85
CA ALA A 122 94.90 11.24 2.71
C ALA A 122 94.90 11.74 1.25
N MET A 123 94.61 13.03 1.07
CA MET A 123 95.15 13.82 -0.03
C MET A 123 95.71 15.13 0.51
N ASP A 124 97.00 15.34 0.26
CA ASP A 124 97.73 16.57 0.55
C ASP A 124 97.09 17.78 -0.14
N VAL A 125 97.08 18.92 0.56
CA VAL A 125 96.93 20.25 -0.07
C VAL A 125 97.94 21.18 0.59
N ASP A 126 98.83 21.76 -0.22
CA ASP A 126 99.97 22.56 0.20
C ASP A 126 99.61 23.73 1.14
N GLU A 127 100.37 23.87 2.23
CA GLU A 127 100.56 25.17 2.88
C GLU A 127 101.62 25.97 2.11
N HIS A 128 101.35 27.24 1.76
CA HIS A 128 102.22 28.36 2.19
C HIS A 128 101.60 29.76 1.94
N TYR A 129 101.16 30.37 3.05
CA TYR A 129 101.17 31.80 3.40
C TYR A 129 100.72 32.89 2.41
N GLY A 130 99.54 33.45 2.69
CA GLY A 130 99.17 34.84 2.42
C GLY A 130 98.59 35.50 3.68
N GLN A 131 99.10 36.68 4.08
CA GLN A 131 98.79 37.32 5.38
C GLN A 131 97.38 37.93 5.49
N GLY A 132 96.81 37.90 6.70
CA GLY A 132 96.14 39.09 7.24
C GLY A 132 94.68 38.95 7.67
N ASN A 133 93.78 38.55 6.77
CA ASN A 133 92.32 38.71 7.00
C ASN A 133 91.49 37.41 6.98
N THR A 134 92.04 36.28 6.51
CA THR A 134 91.26 35.05 6.29
C THR A 134 90.83 34.35 7.58
N THR A 135 91.62 34.40 8.65
CA THR A 135 91.29 33.77 9.94
C THR A 135 90.05 34.40 10.59
N ALA A 136 89.84 35.71 10.43
CA ALA A 136 88.65 36.39 10.95
C ALA A 136 87.38 35.96 10.21
N GLU A 137 87.42 35.83 8.88
CA GLU A 137 86.29 35.36 8.08
C GLU A 137 85.99 33.88 8.31
N ILE A 138 87.02 33.03 8.42
CA ILE A 138 86.86 31.60 8.75
C ILE A 138 86.25 31.44 10.14
N ASN A 139 86.72 32.19 11.15
CA ASN A 139 86.15 32.16 12.50
C ASN A 139 84.71 32.69 12.54
N ALA A 140 84.40 33.76 11.79
CA ALA A 140 83.03 34.27 11.68
C ALA A 140 82.08 33.24 11.05
N ARG A 141 82.53 32.54 10.00
CA ARG A 141 81.77 31.46 9.36
C ARG A 141 81.63 30.24 10.25
N LEU A 142 82.64 29.91 11.05
CA LEU A 142 82.60 28.83 12.04
C LEU A 142 81.53 29.13 13.12
N VAL A 143 81.52 30.34 13.67
CA VAL A 143 80.49 30.80 14.62
C VAL A 143 79.09 30.80 13.98
N GLN A 144 78.95 31.18 12.71
CA GLN A 144 77.66 31.07 12.00
C GLN A 144 77.18 29.62 11.86
N MET A 145 78.07 28.69 11.47
CA MET A 145 77.73 27.27 11.38
C MET A 145 77.42 26.64 12.75
N GLU A 146 78.07 27.10 13.82
CA GLU A 146 77.71 26.71 15.20
C GLU A 146 76.31 27.18 15.58
N GLN A 147 75.96 28.45 15.30
CA GLN A 147 74.61 28.97 15.55
C GLN A 147 73.52 28.28 14.70
N GLU A 148 73.83 27.94 13.44
CA GLU A 148 72.93 27.15 12.58
C GLU A 148 72.76 25.73 13.12
N ARG A 149 73.84 25.10 13.58
CA ARG A 149 73.81 23.77 14.21
C ARG A 149 72.99 23.77 15.50
N GLU A 150 73.12 24.79 16.35
CA GLU A 150 72.31 24.94 17.56
C GLU A 150 70.82 25.10 17.23
N LYS A 151 70.46 25.94 16.24
CA LYS A 151 69.07 26.09 15.78
C LYS A 151 68.51 24.78 15.23
N ILE A 152 69.27 24.05 14.43
CA ILE A 152 68.84 22.75 13.89
C ILE A 152 68.65 21.72 15.01
N LEU A 153 69.51 21.71 16.03
CA LEU A 153 69.35 20.84 17.20
C LEU A 153 68.12 21.20 18.05
N GLN A 154 67.81 22.50 18.20
CA GLN A 154 66.58 22.96 18.85
C GLN A 154 65.33 22.53 18.08
N GLN A 155 65.29 22.77 16.76
CA GLN A 155 64.18 22.34 15.90
C GLN A 155 64.00 20.81 15.90
N LEU A 156 65.09 20.04 15.95
CA LEU A 156 65.05 18.59 16.05
C LEU A 156 64.48 18.13 17.41
N ALA A 157 64.83 18.81 18.51
CA ALA A 157 64.27 18.53 19.84
C ALA A 157 62.77 18.87 19.92
N GLU A 158 62.35 20.01 19.37
CA GLU A 158 60.95 20.42 19.28
C GLU A 158 60.13 19.44 18.42
N ALA A 159 60.65 19.04 17.25
CA ALA A 159 60.01 18.06 16.39
C ALA A 159 59.88 16.68 17.07
N ARG A 160 60.90 16.23 17.82
CA ARG A 160 60.83 14.98 18.61
C ARG A 160 59.74 15.06 19.68
N MET A 161 59.68 16.16 20.43
CA MET A 161 58.65 16.37 21.44
C MET A 161 57.23 16.31 20.83
N GLN A 162 57.02 16.92 19.66
CA GLN A 162 55.73 16.84 18.94
C GLN A 162 55.41 15.44 18.42
N VAL A 163 56.40 14.63 18.06
CA VAL A 163 56.20 13.22 17.68
C VAL A 163 55.83 12.38 18.91
N GLU A 164 56.47 12.62 20.05
CA GLU A 164 56.17 11.94 21.31
C GLU A 164 54.77 12.27 21.84
N THR A 165 54.32 13.54 21.78
CA THR A 165 52.94 13.91 22.18
C THR A 165 51.90 13.25 21.27
N LYS A 166 52.08 13.32 19.94
CA LYS A 166 51.19 12.65 18.98
C LYS A 166 51.17 11.13 19.15
N ALA A 167 52.30 10.50 19.46
CA ALA A 167 52.35 9.08 19.78
C ALA A 167 51.57 8.74 21.07
N GLY A 168 51.59 9.63 22.06
CA GLY A 168 50.74 9.56 23.25
C GLY A 168 49.25 9.66 22.92
N GLU A 169 48.85 10.65 22.13
CA GLU A 169 47.47 10.85 21.67
C GLU A 169 46.95 9.63 20.89
N ILE A 170 47.72 9.13 19.91
CA ILE A 170 47.38 7.92 19.14
C ILE A 170 47.21 6.70 20.07
N SER A 171 48.04 6.58 21.11
CA SER A 171 47.93 5.48 22.09
C SER A 171 46.66 5.58 22.93
N ILE A 172 46.24 6.81 23.30
CA ILE A 172 44.97 7.06 24.01
C ILE A 172 43.78 6.76 23.09
N ILE A 173 43.81 7.20 21.83
CA ILE A 173 42.75 6.96 20.84
C ILE A 173 42.57 5.46 20.60
N ARG A 174 43.66 4.72 20.32
CA ARG A 174 43.62 3.25 20.15
C ARG A 174 43.05 2.54 21.37
N ARG A 175 43.40 3.00 22.59
CA ARG A 175 42.84 2.46 23.83
C ARG A 175 41.33 2.70 23.94
N LYS A 176 40.88 3.93 23.66
CA LYS A 176 39.45 4.31 23.67
C LYS A 176 38.64 3.53 22.63
N GLN A 177 39.19 3.36 21.42
CA GLN A 177 38.61 2.54 20.36
C GLN A 177 38.48 1.07 20.81
N THR A 178 39.55 0.49 21.38
CA THR A 178 39.53 -0.89 21.88
C THR A 178 38.47 -1.09 22.97
N THR A 179 38.32 -0.15 23.91
CA THR A 179 37.26 -0.23 24.94
C THR A 179 35.86 -0.08 24.34
N MET A 180 35.69 0.83 23.38
CA MET A 180 34.40 1.04 22.69
C MET A 180 33.97 -0.21 21.91
N THR A 181 34.87 -0.86 21.18
CA THR A 181 34.57 -2.13 20.49
C THR A 181 34.15 -3.22 21.48
N GLN A 182 34.85 -3.36 22.62
CA GLN A 182 34.49 -4.34 23.66
C GLN A 182 33.11 -4.09 24.26
N ASP A 183 32.70 -2.83 24.43
CA ASP A 183 31.38 -2.48 24.96
C ASP A 183 30.27 -2.66 23.91
N TYR A 184 30.53 -2.40 22.63
CA TYR A 184 29.62 -2.77 21.54
C TYR A 184 29.45 -4.29 21.41
N ASP A 185 30.54 -5.07 21.47
CA ASP A 185 30.49 -6.54 21.47
C ASP A 185 29.65 -7.09 22.64
N ARG A 186 29.76 -6.48 23.83
CA ARG A 186 28.93 -6.80 24.99
C ARG A 186 27.45 -6.48 24.75
N GLN A 187 27.13 -5.34 24.15
CA GLN A 187 25.75 -4.97 23.82
C GLN A 187 25.15 -5.93 22.78
N LEU A 188 25.89 -6.26 21.72
CA LEU A 188 25.47 -7.23 20.71
C LEU A 188 25.28 -8.64 21.30
N ALA A 189 26.16 -9.08 22.20
CA ALA A 189 26.01 -10.34 22.92
C ALA A 189 24.78 -10.35 23.84
N ALA A 190 24.51 -9.25 24.55
CA ALA A 190 23.33 -9.09 25.39
C ALA A 190 22.03 -9.10 24.57
N LEU A 191 21.98 -8.38 23.45
CA LEU A 191 20.83 -8.33 22.55
C LEU A 191 20.56 -9.67 21.86
N ARG A 192 21.60 -10.36 21.40
CA ARG A 192 21.48 -11.73 20.86
C ARG A 192 20.95 -12.70 21.91
N LYS A 193 21.35 -12.53 23.18
CA LYS A 193 20.83 -13.33 24.28
C LYS A 193 19.35 -13.03 24.56
N SER A 194 18.94 -11.76 24.64
CA SER A 194 17.53 -11.42 24.88
C SER A 194 16.62 -11.92 23.76
N MET A 195 17.03 -11.79 22.49
CA MET A 195 16.29 -12.37 21.35
C MET A 195 16.21 -13.91 21.41
N ALA A 196 17.27 -14.59 21.87
CA ALA A 196 17.23 -16.04 22.07
C ALA A 196 16.28 -16.43 23.22
N ASP A 197 16.33 -15.72 24.35
CA ASP A 197 15.46 -15.94 25.50
C ASP A 197 13.99 -15.71 25.11
N GLU A 198 13.66 -14.63 24.39
CA GLU A 198 12.32 -14.36 23.84
C GLU A 198 11.86 -15.42 22.81
N MET A 199 12.74 -15.85 21.91
CA MET A 199 12.43 -16.93 20.96
C MET A 199 12.11 -18.25 21.69
N THR A 200 12.84 -18.58 22.77
CA THR A 200 12.50 -19.76 23.58
C THR A 200 11.17 -19.61 24.33
N LYS A 201 10.85 -18.40 24.81
CA LYS A 201 9.57 -18.10 25.45
C LYS A 201 8.40 -18.26 24.49
N HIS A 202 8.46 -17.64 23.31
CA HIS A 202 7.41 -17.80 22.29
C HIS A 202 7.28 -19.24 21.80
N LYS A 203 8.37 -19.98 21.70
CA LYS A 203 8.32 -21.42 21.39
C LYS A 203 7.57 -22.22 22.47
N GLN A 204 7.78 -21.91 23.76
CA GLN A 204 7.04 -22.52 24.86
C GLN A 204 5.56 -22.12 24.87
N GLU A 205 5.24 -20.85 24.59
CA GLU A 205 3.86 -20.36 24.45
C GLU A 205 3.11 -21.08 23.31
N ILE A 206 3.76 -21.27 22.16
CA ILE A 206 3.23 -22.04 21.02
C ILE A 206 3.04 -23.52 21.39
N GLU A 207 4.02 -24.15 22.04
CA GLU A 207 3.91 -25.56 22.45
C GLU A 207 2.79 -25.78 23.48
N ALA A 208 2.62 -24.86 24.43
CA ALA A 208 1.51 -24.85 25.37
C ALA A 208 0.16 -24.74 24.65
N ALA A 209 -0.02 -23.75 23.77
CA ALA A 209 -1.24 -23.57 22.98
C ALA A 209 -1.55 -24.78 22.07
N VAL A 210 -0.54 -25.41 21.48
CA VAL A 210 -0.70 -26.65 20.70
C VAL A 210 -1.09 -27.84 21.59
N SER A 211 -0.61 -27.90 22.83
CA SER A 211 -1.02 -28.93 23.79
C SER A 211 -2.47 -28.75 24.25
N GLU A 212 -2.89 -27.50 24.52
CA GLU A 212 -4.27 -27.15 24.86
C GLU A 212 -5.22 -27.45 23.68
N GLY A 213 -4.84 -27.06 22.45
CA GLY A 213 -5.59 -27.39 21.24
C GLY A 213 -5.76 -28.91 21.03
N LYS A 214 -4.78 -29.73 21.40
CA LYS A 214 -4.90 -31.21 21.37
C LYS A 214 -5.87 -31.72 22.44
N VAL A 215 -5.83 -31.16 23.66
CA VAL A 215 -6.77 -31.53 24.74
C VAL A 215 -8.20 -31.15 24.37
N LEU A 216 -8.42 -29.94 23.87
CA LEU A 216 -9.72 -29.48 23.39
C LEU A 216 -10.23 -30.32 22.21
N ALA A 217 -9.34 -30.77 21.31
CA ALA A 217 -9.71 -31.70 20.25
C ALA A 217 -10.14 -33.07 20.79
N THR A 218 -9.45 -33.62 21.81
CA THR A 218 -9.87 -34.91 22.40
C THR A 218 -11.16 -34.77 23.23
N GLU A 219 -11.36 -33.64 23.91
CA GLU A 219 -12.62 -33.32 24.59
C GLU A 219 -13.77 -33.15 23.60
N ASN A 220 -13.56 -32.49 22.46
CA ASN A 220 -14.59 -32.33 21.44
C ASN A 220 -15.03 -33.68 20.84
N VAL A 221 -14.09 -34.59 20.58
CA VAL A 221 -14.39 -35.97 20.15
C VAL A 221 -15.17 -36.73 21.22
N PHE A 222 -14.81 -36.57 22.50
CA PHE A 222 -15.54 -37.20 23.61
C PHE A 222 -16.98 -36.66 23.72
N LEU A 223 -17.17 -35.33 23.66
CA LEU A 223 -18.49 -34.69 23.66
C LEU A 223 -19.34 -35.07 22.44
N GLN A 224 -18.72 -35.25 21.26
CA GLN A 224 -19.43 -35.77 20.08
C GLN A 224 -19.90 -37.22 20.30
N GLN A 225 -19.09 -38.06 20.94
CA GLN A 225 -19.47 -39.43 21.26
C GLN A 225 -20.58 -39.47 22.33
N ASP A 226 -20.48 -38.67 23.39
CA ASP A 226 -21.52 -38.53 24.42
C ASP A 226 -22.85 -38.04 23.82
N LEU A 227 -22.83 -37.07 22.91
CA LEU A 227 -24.03 -36.62 22.19
C LEU A 227 -24.66 -37.72 21.32
N VAL A 228 -23.85 -38.57 20.69
CA VAL A 228 -24.34 -39.73 19.92
C VAL A 228 -24.93 -40.79 20.85
N ASP A 229 -24.30 -41.07 21.98
CA ASP A 229 -24.80 -42.01 22.97
C ASP A 229 -26.06 -41.49 23.68
N GLU A 230 -26.17 -40.21 24.01
CA GLU A 230 -27.41 -39.57 24.47
C GLU A 230 -28.51 -39.65 23.41
N ALA A 231 -28.22 -39.38 22.14
CA ALA A 231 -29.18 -39.53 21.05
C ALA A 231 -29.63 -41.00 20.90
N TYR A 232 -28.74 -41.97 21.08
CA TYR A 232 -29.05 -43.40 21.07
C TYR A 232 -29.92 -43.80 22.27
N GLN A 233 -29.61 -43.31 23.47
CA GLN A 233 -30.43 -43.51 24.67
C GLN A 233 -31.81 -42.89 24.50
N LEU A 234 -31.92 -41.64 24.03
CA LEU A 234 -33.20 -40.98 23.73
C LEU A 234 -34.01 -41.76 22.70
N ARG A 235 -33.37 -42.33 21.67
CA ARG A 235 -34.04 -43.22 20.71
C ARG A 235 -34.53 -44.52 21.37
N ASN A 236 -33.78 -45.09 22.30
CA ASN A 236 -34.17 -46.28 23.06
C ASN A 236 -35.27 -46.01 24.10
N TYR A 237 -35.32 -44.81 24.69
CA TYR A 237 -36.43 -44.37 25.53
C TYR A 237 -37.70 -44.09 24.72
N LYS A 238 -37.58 -43.66 23.45
CA LYS A 238 -38.70 -43.51 22.51
C LYS A 238 -39.20 -44.83 21.91
N SER A 239 -38.37 -45.89 21.86
CA SER A 239 -38.74 -47.18 21.27
C SER A 239 -39.30 -48.21 22.26
N LYS A 240 -39.24 -47.96 23.57
CA LYS A 240 -39.97 -48.77 24.56
C LYS A 240 -41.46 -48.37 24.56
N PRO A 241 -42.40 -49.30 24.28
CA PRO A 241 -43.82 -49.01 24.45
C PRO A 241 -44.10 -48.71 25.92
N ARG A 242 -44.88 -47.66 26.15
CA ARG A 242 -45.31 -47.23 27.48
C ARG A 242 -46.43 -48.15 27.97
N GLU A 243 -46.07 -49.31 28.53
CA GLU A 243 -47.04 -50.18 29.19
C GLU A 243 -47.78 -49.41 30.28
N THR A 244 -49.10 -49.49 30.24
CA THR A 244 -49.99 -48.69 31.08
C THR A 244 -50.37 -49.48 32.32
N GLU A 245 -49.45 -49.61 33.27
CA GLU A 245 -49.77 -50.08 34.61
C GLU A 245 -49.40 -49.01 35.65
N ALA A 246 -50.37 -48.69 36.51
CA ALA A 246 -50.16 -47.86 37.68
C ALA A 246 -50.04 -48.74 38.92
N PRO A 247 -48.89 -48.74 39.62
CA PRO A 247 -48.83 -49.23 40.98
C PRO A 247 -48.52 -48.13 42.00
N VAL A 248 -49.32 -48.21 43.07
CA VAL A 248 -49.21 -47.57 44.37
C VAL A 248 -47.78 -47.60 44.95
N THR A 249 -47.43 -46.56 45.72
CA THR A 249 -46.19 -46.45 46.50
C THR A 249 -45.87 -47.67 47.37
N PRO A 250 -44.58 -47.96 47.61
CA PRO A 250 -44.17 -48.10 49.01
C PRO A 250 -42.82 -47.45 49.38
N ARG A 251 -42.67 -47.16 50.68
CA ARG A 251 -41.43 -46.67 51.32
C ARG A 251 -40.49 -47.84 51.66
N LYS A 252 -39.17 -47.70 51.45
CA LYS A 252 -38.11 -47.77 52.51
C LYS A 252 -36.68 -48.01 51.98
N SER A 253 -35.75 -47.37 52.70
CA SER A 253 -34.31 -47.64 52.90
C SER A 253 -33.68 -48.97 52.39
N ARG A 254 -32.60 -48.83 51.60
CA ARG A 254 -31.39 -49.68 51.61
C ARG A 254 -30.28 -48.90 50.89
N VAL A 255 -29.31 -48.28 51.57
CA VAL A 255 -28.04 -48.90 52.00
C VAL A 255 -27.43 -49.76 50.89
N LEU A 256 -26.54 -49.16 50.10
CA LEU A 256 -25.58 -49.88 49.24
C LEU A 256 -24.26 -50.10 50.02
N PRO A 257 -23.49 -51.17 49.73
CA PRO A 257 -22.69 -51.81 50.76
C PRO A 257 -21.18 -51.77 50.45
N PHE A 258 -20.63 -50.58 50.26
CA PHE A 258 -19.17 -50.35 50.26
C PHE A 258 -18.86 -49.05 50.99
N ARG A 259 -18.73 -49.17 52.32
CA ARG A 259 -18.18 -48.15 53.20
C ARG A 259 -16.86 -48.72 53.72
N ASP A 260 -15.74 -48.23 53.19
CA ASP A 260 -14.44 -48.47 53.82
C ASP A 260 -14.34 -47.59 55.08
N GLY A 261 -13.78 -48.15 56.14
CA GLY A 261 -14.11 -47.77 57.51
C GLY A 261 -13.05 -46.93 58.21
N PHE A 262 -13.07 -45.61 58.00
CA PHE A 262 -12.45 -44.64 58.91
C PHE A 262 -13.41 -43.47 59.15
N ASP A 263 -14.29 -43.62 60.14
CA ASP A 263 -14.63 -42.50 61.02
C ASP A 263 -13.53 -42.50 62.11
N ASP A 264 -12.85 -41.38 62.32
CA ASP A 264 -12.51 -40.91 63.67
C ASP A 264 -12.09 -39.42 63.62
N ASP A 265 -12.35 -38.74 64.74
CA ASP A 265 -12.27 -37.29 64.94
C ASP A 265 -10.83 -36.71 64.98
N GLU A 266 -10.77 -35.37 65.07
CA GLU A 266 -9.57 -34.55 65.38
C GLU A 266 -8.57 -34.42 64.21
N ILE A 267 -8.18 -33.23 63.72
CA ILE A 267 -7.68 -32.05 64.45
C ILE A 267 -8.05 -30.74 63.73
N ALA A 268 -8.31 -29.69 64.49
CA ALA A 268 -8.61 -28.34 63.98
C ALA A 268 -7.37 -27.53 63.57
N MET A 269 -7.54 -26.48 62.75
CA MET A 269 -7.28 -25.10 63.21
C MET A 269 -7.70 -23.99 62.21
N VAL A 270 -8.47 -23.03 62.76
CA VAL A 270 -8.34 -21.57 62.60
C VAL A 270 -8.84 -20.85 61.31
N SER A 271 -9.82 -19.97 61.55
CA SER A 271 -10.36 -18.87 60.71
C SER A 271 -9.43 -17.61 60.80
N PRO A 272 -9.75 -16.33 60.43
CA PRO A 272 -11.04 -15.66 60.16
C PRO A 272 -10.98 -14.73 58.89
N SER A 273 -11.85 -13.77 58.56
CA SER A 273 -12.86 -12.99 59.31
C SER A 273 -14.00 -12.47 58.42
N LYS A 274 -15.17 -12.21 59.04
CA LYS A 274 -16.33 -11.50 58.46
C LYS A 274 -16.32 -10.01 58.82
N SER A 275 -17.06 -9.20 58.07
CA SER A 275 -17.86 -8.05 58.56
C SER A 275 -18.80 -7.57 57.44
N ALA A 276 -20.08 -7.22 57.66
CA ALA A 276 -20.92 -7.29 58.85
C ALA A 276 -22.39 -7.55 58.43
N ALA A 277 -23.24 -7.99 59.36
CA ALA A 277 -24.64 -8.36 59.08
C ALA A 277 -25.60 -7.84 60.15
N ARG A 278 -26.86 -7.54 59.79
CA ARG A 278 -28.13 -7.64 60.56
C ARG A 278 -29.27 -6.88 59.83
N SER A 279 -30.57 -7.21 59.96
CA SER A 279 -31.22 -8.34 60.65
C SER A 279 -32.70 -8.57 60.28
N LYS A 280 -33.08 -9.86 60.23
CA LYS A 280 -34.31 -10.48 60.77
C LYS A 280 -35.71 -10.14 60.20
N ARG A 281 -36.34 -11.25 59.79
CA ARG A 281 -37.69 -11.78 60.13
C ARG A 281 -38.92 -11.46 59.26
N ALA A 282 -39.66 -12.55 59.08
CA ALA A 282 -41.12 -12.67 58.93
C ALA A 282 -41.76 -12.23 57.60
N THR A 283 -42.03 -13.22 56.75
CA THR A 283 -43.31 -13.26 56.01
C THR A 283 -44.47 -13.39 57.01
N PRO A 284 -45.67 -12.85 56.70
CA PRO A 284 -46.70 -13.78 56.21
C PRO A 284 -47.70 -13.21 55.18
N THR A 285 -48.44 -14.13 54.55
CA THR A 285 -49.81 -13.98 53.99
C THR A 285 -50.08 -12.99 52.84
N VAL A 286 -50.18 -13.58 51.64
CA VAL A 286 -51.07 -13.21 50.51
C VAL A 286 -52.49 -12.89 51.02
N PRO A 287 -53.16 -11.77 50.60
CA PRO A 287 -53.97 -11.82 49.37
C PRO A 287 -54.24 -10.50 48.58
N GLY A 288 -54.13 -10.59 47.25
CA GLY A 288 -55.23 -10.17 46.36
C GLY A 288 -55.36 -8.71 45.85
N LYS A 289 -55.25 -8.59 44.51
CA LYS A 289 -56.03 -7.73 43.58
C LYS A 289 -55.64 -6.24 43.36
N ARG A 290 -55.50 -5.95 42.05
CA ARG A 290 -55.82 -4.70 41.27
C ARG A 290 -54.83 -3.53 41.22
N LYS A 291 -53.98 -3.56 40.18
CA LYS A 291 -54.09 -2.76 38.92
C LYS A 291 -54.25 -1.22 39.03
N ARG A 292 -53.17 -0.46 38.77
CA ARG A 292 -52.97 0.53 37.66
C ARG A 292 -51.64 1.32 37.88
N GLN A 293 -50.71 1.31 36.91
CA GLN A 293 -50.40 2.37 35.90
C GLN A 293 -49.74 3.64 36.51
N SER A 294 -48.74 4.30 35.89
CA SER A 294 -48.03 4.17 34.59
C SER A 294 -46.53 4.57 34.78
N SER A 295 -45.64 4.91 33.83
CA SER A 295 -45.74 5.26 32.38
C SER A 295 -44.39 5.13 31.62
N GLN A 296 -44.47 4.95 30.29
CA GLN A 296 -43.57 5.42 29.20
C GLN A 296 -42.14 4.84 29.06
N ASP A 297 -41.63 4.54 27.84
CA ASP A 297 -42.23 4.51 26.49
C ASP A 297 -41.53 3.45 25.61
N ASP A 298 -42.32 2.58 24.95
CA ASP A 298 -42.25 2.30 23.51
C ASP A 298 -43.35 1.28 23.11
N PRO A 299 -43.94 1.34 21.90
CA PRO A 299 -45.21 0.68 21.61
C PRO A 299 -45.07 -0.75 21.06
N ALA A 300 -45.89 -1.67 21.59
CA ALA A 300 -46.13 -2.97 20.98
C ALA A 300 -47.03 -2.85 19.72
N PRO A 301 -46.88 -3.73 18.71
CA PRO A 301 -47.56 -3.57 17.42
C PRO A 301 -49.07 -3.79 17.51
N LEU A 302 -49.82 -2.89 16.88
CA LEU A 302 -51.27 -2.93 16.78
C LEU A 302 -51.71 -3.92 15.68
N GLN A 303 -52.34 -5.04 16.05
CA GLN A 303 -52.96 -5.95 15.07
C GLN A 303 -54.43 -5.54 14.81
N LEU A 304 -54.76 -5.28 13.55
CA LEU A 304 -56.10 -4.92 13.07
C LEU A 304 -56.52 -5.80 11.89
N ASN A 305 -57.07 -6.99 12.14
CA ASN A 305 -58.51 -7.26 11.98
C ASN A 305 -58.86 -8.75 12.24
N PRO A 306 -60.14 -9.10 12.51
CA PRO A 306 -60.54 -10.45 12.86
C PRO A 306 -61.21 -11.22 11.71
N ALA A 307 -60.57 -12.27 11.19
CA ALA A 307 -61.24 -13.35 10.45
C ALA A 307 -60.32 -14.58 10.36
N GLY A 308 -60.65 -15.64 11.09
CA GLY A 308 -59.87 -16.88 11.11
C GLY A 308 -59.94 -17.55 12.47
N VAL A 309 -60.80 -18.57 12.59
CA VAL A 309 -60.87 -19.39 13.80
C VAL A 309 -59.63 -20.28 13.84
N GLU A 310 -58.75 -20.08 14.82
CA GLU A 310 -57.73 -21.08 15.15
C GLU A 310 -58.41 -22.33 15.72
N LEU A 311 -58.69 -23.27 14.82
CA LEU A 311 -58.91 -24.65 15.20
C LEU A 311 -57.57 -25.22 15.68
N ILE A 312 -57.43 -25.33 17.00
CA ILE A 312 -56.40 -26.16 17.63
C ILE A 312 -56.69 -27.61 17.22
N MET A 313 -56.10 -28.06 16.11
CA MET A 313 -56.03 -29.47 15.77
C MET A 313 -54.74 -30.06 16.34
N THR A 314 -54.94 -31.10 17.14
CA THR A 314 -53.94 -31.95 17.76
C THR A 314 -53.25 -32.87 16.74
N ASP A 315 -52.09 -33.40 17.14
CA ASP A 315 -51.27 -34.43 16.48
C ASP A 315 -50.57 -34.05 15.16
N ALA A 316 -49.34 -33.56 15.31
CA ALA A 316 -48.22 -33.90 14.44
C ALA A 316 -46.97 -34.17 15.30
N THR A 317 -46.10 -35.07 14.83
CA THR A 317 -44.94 -35.56 15.62
C THR A 317 -43.71 -34.70 15.38
N ASP A 318 -43.80 -33.39 15.64
CA ASP A 318 -42.77 -32.43 15.26
C ASP A 318 -41.41 -32.78 15.88
N THR A 319 -40.43 -33.01 15.01
CA THR A 319 -39.04 -33.21 15.41
C THR A 319 -38.40 -31.87 15.81
N PRO A 320 -37.36 -31.86 16.66
CA PRO A 320 -36.67 -30.61 17.02
C PRO A 320 -36.11 -29.83 15.83
N ALA A 321 -35.82 -30.54 14.71
CA ALA A 321 -35.35 -29.93 13.47
C ALA A 321 -36.46 -29.13 12.76
N GLU A 322 -37.69 -29.66 12.68
CA GLU A 322 -38.83 -28.98 12.04
C GLU A 322 -39.21 -27.69 12.78
N VAL A 323 -39.14 -27.69 14.12
CA VAL A 323 -39.39 -26.48 14.94
C VAL A 323 -38.30 -25.42 14.73
N ASP A 324 -37.05 -25.81 14.54
CA ASP A 324 -35.95 -24.87 14.25
C ASP A 324 -36.01 -24.34 12.81
N GLU A 325 -36.33 -25.21 11.85
CA GLU A 325 -36.55 -24.83 10.45
C GLU A 325 -37.76 -23.87 10.30
N MET A 326 -38.85 -24.12 11.03
CA MET A 326 -40.01 -23.22 11.04
C MET A 326 -39.64 -21.85 11.65
N LYS A 327 -38.84 -21.81 12.72
CA LYS A 327 -38.32 -20.55 13.28
C LYS A 327 -37.42 -19.78 12.31
N ARG A 328 -36.56 -20.47 11.55
CA ARG A 328 -35.74 -19.85 10.49
C ARG A 328 -36.62 -19.23 9.40
N LYS A 329 -37.61 -19.98 8.89
CA LYS A 329 -38.58 -19.48 7.90
C LYS A 329 -39.37 -18.27 8.39
N PHE A 330 -39.79 -18.23 9.66
CA PHE A 330 -40.44 -17.06 10.25
C PHE A 330 -39.47 -15.86 10.40
N ALA A 331 -38.21 -16.10 10.75
CA ALA A 331 -37.19 -15.05 10.82
C ALA A 331 -36.85 -14.48 9.44
N GLU A 332 -36.67 -15.33 8.43
CA GLU A 332 -36.45 -14.97 7.02
C GLU A 332 -37.61 -14.17 6.44
N ALA A 333 -38.86 -14.64 6.63
CA ALA A 333 -40.05 -13.89 6.21
C ALA A 333 -40.13 -12.51 6.88
N GLY A 334 -39.79 -12.43 8.17
CA GLY A 334 -39.72 -11.17 8.91
C GLY A 334 -38.60 -10.22 8.44
N ARG A 335 -37.46 -10.75 7.97
CA ARG A 335 -36.39 -9.96 7.33
C ARG A 335 -36.83 -9.44 5.98
N ASN A 336 -37.38 -10.31 5.12
CA ASN A 336 -37.79 -9.93 3.77
C ASN A 336 -38.97 -8.94 3.79
N GLN A 337 -39.90 -9.03 4.75
CA GLN A 337 -40.91 -7.99 4.96
C GLN A 337 -40.30 -6.62 5.33
N ARG A 338 -39.28 -6.59 6.19
CA ARG A 338 -38.56 -5.34 6.54
C ARG A 338 -37.79 -4.78 5.35
N PHE A 339 -37.14 -5.65 4.57
CA PHE A 339 -36.39 -5.26 3.37
C PHE A 339 -37.33 -4.69 2.29
N MET A 340 -38.47 -5.32 2.04
CA MET A 340 -39.53 -4.79 1.16
C MET A 340 -40.02 -3.41 1.63
N MET A 341 -40.31 -3.23 2.92
CA MET A 341 -40.72 -1.92 3.46
C MET A 341 -39.61 -0.86 3.31
N ARG A 342 -38.34 -1.24 3.47
CA ARG A 342 -37.17 -0.36 3.29
C ARG A 342 -36.97 0.05 1.83
N ILE A 343 -37.09 -0.88 0.87
CA ILE A 343 -37.04 -0.57 -0.57
C ILE A 343 -38.15 0.41 -0.95
N LEU A 344 -39.39 0.13 -0.53
CA LEU A 344 -40.54 0.98 -0.87
C LEU A 344 -40.45 2.38 -0.22
N SER A 345 -39.60 2.56 0.79
CA SER A 345 -39.28 3.85 1.42
C SER A 345 -37.91 4.40 1.02
N HIS A 346 -37.21 3.79 0.06
CA HIS A 346 -35.92 4.26 -0.41
C HIS A 346 -36.11 5.48 -1.33
N CYS A 347 -35.29 6.53 -1.11
CA CYS A 347 -35.30 7.75 -1.89
C CYS A 347 -33.88 8.10 -2.33
N THR A 348 -33.69 8.35 -3.63
CA THR A 348 -32.45 8.95 -4.14
C THR A 348 -32.38 10.46 -3.85
N HIS A 349 -31.55 10.84 -2.89
CA HIS A 349 -31.18 12.25 -2.71
C HIS A 349 -30.55 12.81 -4.01
N PRO A 350 -30.89 14.03 -4.45
CA PRO A 350 -31.60 15.09 -3.73
C PRO A 350 -33.14 15.06 -3.81
N ASN A 351 -33.74 14.05 -4.46
CA ASN A 351 -35.20 14.00 -4.64
C ASN A 351 -35.94 13.67 -3.34
N GLN A 352 -37.16 14.21 -3.20
CA GLN A 352 -38.05 13.94 -2.06
C GLN A 352 -38.97 12.73 -2.29
N GLU A 353 -39.25 12.41 -3.56
CA GLU A 353 -40.06 11.27 -3.97
C GLU A 353 -39.34 9.94 -3.73
N THR A 354 -40.10 8.88 -3.42
CA THR A 354 -39.54 7.53 -3.34
C THR A 354 -39.13 7.04 -4.73
N ASP A 355 -38.12 6.18 -4.82
CA ASP A 355 -37.70 5.66 -6.13
C ASP A 355 -38.78 4.81 -6.79
N PHE A 356 -39.65 4.19 -5.99
CA PHE A 356 -40.81 3.45 -6.49
C PHE A 356 -41.90 4.36 -7.09
N GLU A 357 -42.14 5.52 -6.49
CA GLU A 357 -43.04 6.55 -7.02
C GLU A 357 -42.48 7.18 -8.31
N ALA A 358 -41.17 7.47 -8.35
CA ALA A 358 -40.51 7.92 -9.58
C ALA A 358 -40.60 6.88 -10.71
N MET A 359 -40.41 5.59 -10.40
CA MET A 359 -40.65 4.48 -11.35
C MET A 359 -42.12 4.33 -11.78
N ALA A 360 -43.08 4.92 -11.08
CA ALA A 360 -44.49 4.93 -11.49
C ALA A 360 -44.79 6.03 -12.52
N ASN A 361 -44.05 7.14 -12.47
CA ASN A 361 -44.17 8.26 -13.41
C ASN A 361 -43.40 8.04 -14.73
N LEU A 362 -42.51 7.04 -14.77
CA LEU A 362 -41.60 6.76 -15.90
C LEU A 362 -41.92 5.40 -16.56
N ALA A 363 -41.89 5.39 -17.88
CA ALA A 363 -42.12 4.22 -18.73
C ALA A 363 -41.03 4.14 -19.82
N PHE A 364 -40.75 2.94 -20.33
CA PHE A 364 -39.75 2.79 -21.40
C PHE A 364 -40.28 3.35 -22.73
N PRO A 365 -39.42 3.96 -23.57
CA PRO A 365 -39.80 4.39 -24.92
C PRO A 365 -40.45 3.28 -25.77
N SER A 366 -40.06 2.02 -25.57
CA SER A 366 -40.64 0.87 -26.26
C SER A 366 -42.01 0.41 -25.73
N GLU A 367 -42.39 0.78 -24.49
CA GLU A 367 -43.65 0.39 -23.85
C GLU A 367 -44.24 1.57 -23.03
N PRO A 368 -44.67 2.66 -23.69
CA PRO A 368 -45.08 3.89 -23.00
C PRO A 368 -46.35 3.74 -22.14
N ASP A 369 -47.21 2.77 -22.48
CA ASP A 369 -48.46 2.49 -21.74
C ASP A 369 -48.23 1.74 -20.40
N ARG A 370 -46.99 1.31 -20.12
CA ARG A 370 -46.66 0.48 -18.95
C ARG A 370 -45.64 1.18 -18.03
N PRO A 371 -46.03 1.67 -16.85
CA PRO A 371 -45.10 2.28 -15.91
C PRO A 371 -44.16 1.23 -15.33
N MET A 372 -42.91 1.62 -15.05
CA MET A 372 -41.87 0.68 -14.60
C MET A 372 -42.17 0.04 -13.24
N SER A 373 -42.84 0.78 -12.35
CA SER A 373 -43.34 0.26 -11.07
C SER A 373 -44.29 -0.94 -11.24
N SER A 374 -45.08 -0.98 -12.32
CA SER A 374 -45.96 -2.11 -12.67
C SER A 374 -45.18 -3.34 -13.14
N ILE A 375 -44.01 -3.15 -13.78
CA ILE A 375 -43.11 -4.26 -14.12
C ILE A 375 -42.52 -4.86 -12.84
N VAL A 376 -41.96 -4.02 -11.97
CA VAL A 376 -41.39 -4.45 -10.68
C VAL A 376 -42.44 -5.17 -9.83
N MET A 377 -43.65 -4.61 -9.68
CA MET A 377 -44.71 -5.24 -8.88
C MET A 377 -45.22 -6.55 -9.47
N GLU A 378 -45.34 -6.69 -10.79
CA GLU A 378 -45.77 -7.96 -11.38
C GLU A 378 -44.73 -9.07 -11.13
N VAL A 379 -43.44 -8.76 -11.24
CA VAL A 379 -42.39 -9.74 -10.94
C VAL A 379 -42.38 -10.06 -9.43
N MET A 380 -42.37 -9.04 -8.56
CA MET A 380 -42.35 -9.25 -7.11
C MET A 380 -43.58 -10.00 -6.58
N ALA A 381 -44.75 -9.87 -7.21
CA ALA A 381 -45.96 -10.61 -6.85
C ALA A 381 -45.87 -12.13 -7.17
N ARG A 382 -44.92 -12.55 -8.00
CA ARG A 382 -44.67 -13.95 -8.39
C ARG A 382 -43.50 -14.59 -7.64
N VAL A 383 -42.72 -13.79 -6.92
CA VAL A 383 -41.46 -14.20 -6.24
C VAL A 383 -41.72 -14.90 -4.92
N ASN A 384 -40.91 -15.93 -4.63
CA ASN A 384 -40.95 -16.62 -3.35
C ASN A 384 -40.44 -15.72 -2.21
N PRO A 385 -41.12 -15.67 -1.05
CA PRO A 385 -40.78 -14.76 0.04
C PRO A 385 -39.46 -15.08 0.75
N SER A 386 -38.75 -16.16 0.40
CA SER A 386 -37.41 -16.48 0.87
C SER A 386 -36.30 -15.83 0.03
N SER A 387 -36.53 -15.56 -1.27
CA SER A 387 -35.51 -15.07 -2.22
C SER A 387 -35.75 -13.62 -2.68
N TYR A 388 -36.54 -12.85 -1.92
CA TYR A 388 -37.02 -11.53 -2.33
C TYR A 388 -35.89 -10.55 -2.66
N VAL A 389 -34.80 -10.56 -1.88
CA VAL A 389 -33.62 -9.70 -2.11
C VAL A 389 -32.94 -9.97 -3.45
N LEU A 390 -32.73 -11.25 -3.77
CA LEU A 390 -32.10 -11.71 -5.00
C LEU A 390 -32.93 -11.29 -6.21
N GLU A 391 -34.18 -11.74 -6.24
CA GLU A 391 -35.11 -11.57 -7.37
C GLU A 391 -35.40 -10.08 -7.63
N TYR A 392 -35.52 -9.28 -6.56
CA TYR A 392 -35.63 -7.82 -6.68
C TYR A 392 -34.38 -7.21 -7.35
N THR A 393 -33.19 -7.56 -6.87
CA THR A 393 -31.94 -7.03 -7.41
C THR A 393 -31.69 -7.49 -8.86
N GLN A 394 -32.06 -8.74 -9.19
CA GLN A 394 -32.04 -9.25 -10.57
C GLN A 394 -33.04 -8.53 -11.48
N THR A 395 -34.24 -8.23 -10.97
CA THR A 395 -35.25 -7.45 -11.71
C THR A 395 -34.71 -6.05 -12.01
N ILE A 396 -34.16 -5.35 -11.01
CA ILE A 396 -33.54 -4.02 -11.19
C ILE A 396 -32.37 -4.08 -12.18
N ALA A 397 -31.50 -5.10 -12.10
CA ALA A 397 -30.43 -5.30 -13.07
C ALA A 397 -30.96 -5.49 -14.52
N SER A 398 -32.04 -6.25 -14.70
CA SER A 398 -32.66 -6.45 -16.02
C SER A 398 -33.28 -5.16 -16.59
N LEU A 399 -33.90 -4.34 -15.75
CA LEU A 399 -34.46 -3.04 -16.11
C LEU A 399 -33.36 -2.03 -16.45
N TRP A 400 -32.24 -2.09 -15.73
CA TRP A 400 -31.06 -1.28 -15.99
C TRP A 400 -30.39 -1.67 -17.31
N GLN A 401 -30.19 -2.96 -17.60
CA GLN A 401 -29.70 -3.40 -18.92
C GLN A 401 -30.60 -2.89 -20.05
N ARG A 402 -31.92 -2.99 -19.88
CA ARG A 402 -32.91 -2.48 -20.84
C ARG A 402 -32.80 -0.97 -21.01
N ALA A 403 -32.63 -0.21 -19.93
CA ALA A 403 -32.43 1.24 -19.97
C ALA A 403 -31.17 1.64 -20.75
N ILE A 404 -30.05 0.93 -20.57
CA ILE A 404 -28.81 1.16 -21.35
C ILE A 404 -29.07 0.87 -22.84
N ASN A 405 -29.67 -0.27 -23.16
CA ASN A 405 -29.95 -0.70 -24.54
C ASN A 405 -30.90 0.28 -25.27
N GLU A 406 -31.93 0.78 -24.59
CA GLU A 406 -32.87 1.79 -25.14
C GLU A 406 -32.35 3.23 -25.04
N LYS A 407 -31.13 3.45 -24.51
CA LYS A 407 -30.51 4.76 -24.23
C LYS A 407 -31.35 5.67 -23.31
N PHE A 408 -32.14 5.06 -22.43
CA PHE A 408 -33.01 5.74 -21.48
C PHE A 408 -32.27 5.98 -20.14
N TYR A 409 -31.39 6.98 -20.14
CA TYR A 409 -30.42 7.18 -19.05
C TYR A 409 -31.00 7.82 -17.76
N GLU A 410 -32.23 8.35 -17.79
CA GLU A 410 -32.83 9.09 -16.66
C GLU A 410 -32.97 8.27 -15.38
N LEU A 411 -33.14 6.95 -15.50
CA LEU A 411 -33.30 6.04 -14.36
C LEU A 411 -31.99 5.43 -13.83
N ILE A 412 -30.87 5.57 -14.54
CA ILE A 412 -29.61 4.91 -14.16
C ILE A 412 -29.14 5.31 -12.76
N PRO A 413 -29.15 6.60 -12.34
CA PRO A 413 -28.81 6.98 -10.96
C PRO A 413 -29.68 6.31 -9.90
N ARG A 414 -30.95 6.01 -10.22
CA ARG A 414 -31.87 5.33 -9.30
C ARG A 414 -31.58 3.84 -9.23
N PHE A 415 -31.39 3.17 -10.37
CA PHE A 415 -31.01 1.75 -10.38
C PHE A 415 -29.65 1.52 -9.69
N GLU A 416 -28.69 2.42 -9.87
CA GLU A 416 -27.41 2.37 -9.18
C GLU A 416 -27.58 2.51 -7.66
N ALA A 417 -28.32 3.52 -7.20
CA ALA A 417 -28.55 3.75 -5.77
C ALA A 417 -29.35 2.62 -5.11
N ILE A 418 -30.38 2.09 -5.77
CA ILE A 418 -31.13 0.90 -5.32
C ILE A 418 -30.20 -0.30 -5.23
N THR A 419 -29.35 -0.54 -6.24
CA THR A 419 -28.39 -1.66 -6.24
C THR A 419 -27.39 -1.52 -5.11
N LYS A 420 -26.84 -0.31 -4.91
CA LYS A 420 -25.96 0.03 -3.79
C LYS A 420 -26.62 -0.24 -2.43
N TYR A 421 -27.87 0.17 -2.27
CA TYR A 421 -28.65 -0.07 -1.05
C TYR A 421 -28.91 -1.56 -0.81
N SER A 422 -29.27 -2.31 -1.86
CA SER A 422 -29.42 -3.76 -1.80
C SER A 422 -28.12 -4.42 -1.33
N LEU A 423 -26.98 -4.07 -1.94
CA LEU A 423 -25.65 -4.62 -1.60
C LEU A 423 -25.17 -4.26 -0.18
N MET A 424 -25.73 -3.23 0.47
CA MET A 424 -25.47 -2.89 1.87
C MET A 424 -26.25 -3.76 2.88
N SER A 425 -27.05 -4.73 2.43
CA SER A 425 -27.84 -5.61 3.31
C SER A 425 -27.09 -6.90 3.67
N ASP A 426 -27.14 -7.30 4.95
CA ASP A 426 -26.28 -8.35 5.53
C ASP A 426 -26.46 -9.77 4.93
N ASP A 427 -27.62 -10.09 4.32
CA ASP A 427 -28.00 -11.44 3.84
C ASP A 427 -27.99 -11.57 2.29
N VAL A 428 -27.26 -10.72 1.56
CA VAL A 428 -27.31 -10.74 0.07
C VAL A 428 -26.52 -11.92 -0.50
N PRO A 429 -27.13 -12.81 -1.33
CA PRO A 429 -26.43 -13.90 -2.01
C PRO A 429 -25.60 -13.38 -3.20
N LEU A 430 -24.49 -12.70 -2.91
CA LEU A 430 -23.63 -12.05 -3.92
C LEU A 430 -23.24 -12.96 -5.08
N SER A 431 -22.91 -14.23 -4.80
CA SER A 431 -22.51 -15.23 -5.81
C SER A 431 -23.51 -15.39 -6.95
N GLU A 432 -24.81 -15.26 -6.68
CA GLU A 432 -25.89 -15.40 -7.67
C GLU A 432 -26.21 -14.06 -8.38
N LEU A 433 -25.73 -12.94 -7.84
CA LEU A 433 -25.88 -11.61 -8.42
C LEU A 433 -24.71 -11.19 -9.32
N ILE A 434 -23.59 -11.92 -9.31
CA ILE A 434 -22.42 -11.66 -10.17
C ILE A 434 -22.82 -11.57 -11.64
N THR A 435 -23.40 -12.64 -12.19
CA THR A 435 -23.74 -12.72 -13.62
C THR A 435 -24.68 -11.59 -14.09
N PRO A 436 -25.81 -11.28 -13.40
CA PRO A 436 -26.69 -10.19 -13.81
C PRO A 436 -26.12 -8.79 -13.57
N LEU A 437 -25.32 -8.55 -12.52
CA LEU A 437 -24.79 -7.20 -12.23
C LEU A 437 -23.51 -6.86 -12.99
N VAL A 438 -22.57 -7.80 -13.14
CA VAL A 438 -21.24 -7.52 -13.71
C VAL A 438 -21.33 -7.12 -15.19
N GLY A 439 -22.29 -7.65 -15.95
CA GLY A 439 -22.56 -7.19 -17.33
C GLY A 439 -23.07 -5.74 -17.37
N VAL A 440 -24.16 -5.48 -16.65
CA VAL A 440 -24.84 -4.17 -16.56
C VAL A 440 -23.88 -3.05 -16.14
N LEU A 441 -23.04 -3.31 -15.13
CA LEU A 441 -22.11 -2.32 -14.61
C LEU A 441 -20.99 -2.00 -15.61
N GLN A 442 -20.43 -3.00 -16.30
CA GLN A 442 -19.45 -2.75 -17.37
C GLN A 442 -20.08 -1.98 -18.54
N ASP A 443 -21.30 -2.31 -18.95
CA ASP A 443 -22.02 -1.60 -20.02
C ASP A 443 -22.36 -0.16 -19.62
N THR A 444 -22.68 0.09 -18.34
CA THR A 444 -22.91 1.45 -17.81
C THR A 444 -21.66 2.31 -17.89
N VAL A 445 -20.50 1.77 -17.50
CA VAL A 445 -19.21 2.47 -17.62
C VAL A 445 -18.85 2.71 -19.08
N GLU A 446 -19.12 1.75 -19.96
CA GLU A 446 -18.86 1.86 -21.41
C GLU A 446 -19.62 3.02 -22.09
N VAL A 447 -20.76 3.49 -21.55
CA VAL A 447 -21.51 4.65 -22.06
C VAL A 447 -20.62 5.89 -22.20
N ASN A 448 -19.80 6.20 -21.19
CA ASN A 448 -18.88 7.34 -21.21
C ASN A 448 -17.44 6.93 -21.55
N ALA A 449 -17.03 5.69 -21.27
CA ALA A 449 -15.69 5.21 -21.58
C ALA A 449 -15.45 5.03 -23.10
N VAL A 450 -16.45 4.56 -23.86
CA VAL A 450 -16.30 4.38 -25.32
C VAL A 450 -16.14 5.72 -26.05
N PRO A 451 -16.92 6.79 -25.75
CA PRO A 451 -16.59 8.14 -26.18
C PRO A 451 -15.16 8.54 -25.79
N ARG A 452 -14.77 8.42 -24.52
CA ARG A 452 -13.42 8.76 -24.04
C ARG A 452 -12.29 8.06 -24.78
N PHE A 453 -12.52 6.83 -25.25
CA PHE A 453 -11.56 6.08 -26.06
C PHE A 453 -11.55 6.47 -27.54
N LYS A 454 -12.67 6.93 -28.13
CA LYS A 454 -12.72 7.40 -29.53
C LYS A 454 -11.89 8.66 -29.78
N TYR A 455 -11.83 9.55 -28.79
CA TYR A 455 -11.07 10.81 -28.82
C TYR A 455 -9.59 10.63 -28.41
N ALA A 456 -9.19 9.41 -28.00
CA ALA A 456 -7.82 9.09 -27.63
C ALA A 456 -6.82 9.20 -28.80
N PRO A 457 -5.54 9.54 -28.55
CA PRO A 457 -4.50 9.52 -29.58
C PRO A 457 -4.22 8.12 -30.18
N ALA A 458 -4.65 7.03 -29.51
CA ALA A 458 -4.62 5.67 -30.04
C ALA A 458 -5.70 5.41 -31.11
N SER A 459 -6.79 6.19 -31.11
CA SER A 459 -7.80 6.20 -32.16
C SER A 459 -7.20 6.86 -33.42
N ARG A 460 -7.21 6.14 -34.55
CA ARG A 460 -6.39 6.49 -35.73
C ARG A 460 -6.84 7.74 -36.50
N ASP A 461 -7.92 8.39 -36.08
CA ASP A 461 -8.47 9.58 -36.74
C ASP A 461 -7.72 10.86 -36.35
N LYS A 462 -6.61 11.13 -37.06
CA LYS A 462 -5.74 12.31 -36.94
C LYS A 462 -6.40 13.68 -37.18
N ARG A 463 -7.73 13.77 -37.20
CA ARG A 463 -8.53 14.97 -37.47
C ARG A 463 -9.38 15.42 -36.28
N ILE A 464 -9.38 14.67 -35.20
CA ILE A 464 -10.25 14.89 -34.04
C ILE A 464 -9.45 15.61 -32.93
N THR A 465 -10.10 16.52 -32.20
CA THR A 465 -9.56 17.13 -30.98
C THR A 465 -9.12 16.04 -30.00
N ARG A 466 -7.95 16.20 -29.37
CA ARG A 466 -7.40 15.21 -28.42
C ARG A 466 -8.15 15.14 -27.08
N GLN A 467 -9.05 16.09 -26.84
CA GLN A 467 -9.93 16.12 -25.68
C GLN A 467 -11.33 15.69 -26.12
N THR A 468 -12.04 15.10 -25.17
CA THR A 468 -13.39 14.55 -25.29
C THR A 468 -14.43 15.65 -25.15
N PRO A 469 -15.28 15.89 -26.16
CA PRO A 469 -16.31 16.90 -26.09
C PRO A 469 -17.35 16.57 -25.01
N GLN A 470 -17.72 17.56 -24.20
CA GLN A 470 -18.77 17.39 -23.18
C GLN A 470 -20.14 17.02 -23.78
N SER A 471 -20.35 17.29 -25.08
CA SER A 471 -21.57 16.89 -25.82
C SER A 471 -21.73 15.38 -26.01
N ASP A 472 -20.61 14.65 -25.99
CA ASP A 472 -20.55 13.22 -26.28
C ASP A 472 -20.54 12.37 -25.00
N LEU A 473 -20.44 13.03 -23.84
CA LEU A 473 -20.52 12.44 -22.50
C LEU A 473 -21.96 12.57 -21.98
N GLN A 474 -22.43 11.54 -21.27
CA GLN A 474 -23.75 11.54 -20.65
C GLN A 474 -23.63 11.82 -19.14
N PRO A 475 -23.94 13.04 -18.66
CA PRO A 475 -23.73 13.42 -17.26
C PRO A 475 -24.71 12.75 -16.28
N LEU A 476 -25.79 12.15 -16.78
CA LEU A 476 -26.73 11.35 -15.99
C LEU A 476 -26.20 9.94 -15.66
N VAL A 477 -25.03 9.53 -16.17
CA VAL A 477 -24.47 8.19 -15.96
C VAL A 477 -23.16 8.31 -15.17
N ASP A 478 -23.20 7.96 -13.90
CA ASP A 478 -22.00 7.92 -13.05
C ASP A 478 -21.18 6.66 -13.32
N SER A 479 -20.16 6.79 -14.15
CA SER A 479 -19.21 5.71 -14.43
C SER A 479 -18.33 5.37 -13.22
N THR A 480 -18.02 6.35 -12.37
CA THR A 480 -17.24 6.14 -11.15
C THR A 480 -18.06 5.35 -10.11
N GLY A 481 -19.34 5.68 -9.98
CA GLY A 481 -20.32 4.97 -9.16
C GLY A 481 -20.47 3.50 -9.55
N ALA A 482 -20.72 3.23 -10.83
CA ALA A 482 -20.77 1.85 -11.37
C ALA A 482 -19.44 1.09 -11.17
N MET A 483 -18.28 1.75 -11.33
CA MET A 483 -16.96 1.14 -11.05
C MET A 483 -16.79 0.79 -9.56
N ARG A 484 -17.25 1.65 -8.65
CA ARG A 484 -17.23 1.39 -7.21
C ARG A 484 -18.13 0.21 -6.83
N LEU A 485 -19.28 0.02 -7.50
CA LEU A 485 -20.11 -1.16 -7.31
C LEU A 485 -19.41 -2.45 -7.77
N LEU A 486 -18.74 -2.43 -8.93
CA LEU A 486 -17.91 -3.57 -9.37
C LEU A 486 -16.83 -3.93 -8.35
N TYR A 487 -16.12 -2.92 -7.82
CA TYR A 487 -15.11 -3.10 -6.78
C TYR A 487 -15.70 -3.63 -5.47
N GLN A 488 -16.84 -3.11 -5.02
CA GLN A 488 -17.54 -3.60 -3.82
C GLN A 488 -17.97 -5.07 -3.96
N ILE A 489 -18.49 -5.47 -5.14
CA ILE A 489 -18.82 -6.87 -5.41
C ILE A 489 -17.56 -7.74 -5.34
N ALA A 490 -16.46 -7.33 -5.98
CA ALA A 490 -15.18 -8.05 -5.96
C ALA A 490 -14.63 -8.23 -4.53
N CYS A 491 -14.62 -7.17 -3.72
CA CYS A 491 -14.22 -7.23 -2.31
C CYS A 491 -15.16 -8.14 -1.49
N GLY A 492 -16.47 -8.07 -1.72
CA GLY A 492 -17.46 -8.91 -1.05
C GLY A 492 -17.26 -10.41 -1.31
N VAL A 493 -16.85 -10.79 -2.52
CA VAL A 493 -16.63 -12.20 -2.90
C VAL A 493 -15.18 -12.67 -2.80
N LEU A 494 -14.24 -11.83 -2.35
CA LEU A 494 -12.80 -12.13 -2.26
C LEU A 494 -12.50 -13.41 -1.45
N HIS A 495 -13.34 -13.73 -0.46
CA HIS A 495 -13.22 -14.93 0.39
C HIS A 495 -13.81 -16.20 -0.24
N ILE A 496 -14.55 -16.10 -1.35
CA ILE A 496 -15.26 -17.19 -2.02
C ILE A 496 -14.63 -17.46 -3.40
N LYS A 497 -13.69 -18.41 -3.47
CA LYS A 497 -12.91 -18.69 -4.69
C LYS A 497 -13.77 -18.91 -5.95
N SER A 498 -14.83 -19.73 -5.86
CA SER A 498 -15.71 -20.04 -7.00
C SER A 498 -16.52 -18.82 -7.48
N ALA A 499 -16.97 -17.96 -6.56
CA ALA A 499 -17.64 -16.71 -6.91
C ALA A 499 -16.64 -15.75 -7.58
N MET A 500 -15.40 -15.66 -7.06
CA MET A 500 -14.36 -14.82 -7.64
C MET A 500 -13.93 -15.30 -9.04
N GLU A 501 -13.83 -16.61 -9.27
CA GLU A 501 -13.64 -17.18 -10.61
C GLU A 501 -14.79 -16.79 -11.55
N THR A 502 -16.05 -16.92 -11.08
CA THR A 502 -17.24 -16.53 -11.85
C THR A 502 -17.25 -15.03 -12.18
N PHE A 503 -16.77 -14.18 -11.25
CA PHE A 503 -16.63 -12.74 -11.45
C PHE A 503 -15.62 -12.41 -12.56
N TRP A 504 -14.41 -12.98 -12.51
CA TRP A 504 -13.37 -12.73 -13.52
C TRP A 504 -13.61 -13.44 -14.85
N GLN A 505 -14.49 -14.45 -14.92
CA GLN A 505 -14.99 -15.00 -16.19
C GLN A 505 -15.95 -14.03 -16.90
N ASN A 506 -16.78 -13.30 -16.14
CA ASN A 506 -17.78 -12.35 -16.66
C ASN A 506 -17.21 -10.97 -17.05
N ILE A 507 -15.97 -10.65 -16.64
CA ILE A 507 -15.30 -9.40 -17.06
C ILE A 507 -14.74 -9.52 -18.48
N ARG A 508 -15.01 -8.51 -19.31
CA ARG A 508 -14.48 -8.41 -20.68
C ARG A 508 -13.03 -7.90 -20.67
N ILE A 509 -12.17 -8.49 -21.50
CA ILE A 509 -10.80 -7.99 -21.73
C ILE A 509 -10.85 -6.57 -22.30
N SER A 510 -11.76 -6.33 -23.26
CA SER A 510 -11.96 -5.03 -23.90
C SER A 510 -12.28 -3.93 -22.90
N PHE A 511 -13.10 -4.23 -21.89
CA PHE A 511 -13.44 -3.31 -20.80
C PHE A 511 -12.18 -2.85 -20.05
N ILE A 512 -11.32 -3.78 -19.62
CA ILE A 512 -10.08 -3.45 -18.90
C ILE A 512 -9.11 -2.65 -19.79
N LEU A 513 -8.89 -3.10 -21.03
CA LEU A 513 -7.92 -2.43 -21.91
C LEU A 513 -8.36 -1.03 -22.34
N VAL A 514 -9.68 -0.80 -22.47
CA VAL A 514 -10.23 0.55 -22.63
C VAL A 514 -10.04 1.34 -21.34
N MET A 515 -10.52 0.86 -20.20
CA MET A 515 -10.51 1.61 -18.94
C MET A 515 -9.09 1.92 -18.39
N LEU A 516 -8.05 1.20 -18.81
CA LEU A 516 -6.64 1.51 -18.53
C LEU A 516 -6.06 2.64 -19.41
N HIS A 517 -6.83 3.31 -20.26
CA HIS A 517 -6.37 4.39 -21.14
C HIS A 517 -6.32 5.76 -20.43
N PRO A 518 -5.31 6.64 -20.65
CA PRO A 518 -5.16 7.94 -19.96
C PRO A 518 -6.21 9.01 -20.31
N SER A 519 -7.18 8.69 -21.17
CA SER A 519 -8.34 9.55 -21.44
C SER A 519 -9.51 9.28 -20.50
N HIS A 520 -9.33 8.40 -19.51
CA HIS A 520 -10.24 8.24 -18.38
C HIS A 520 -9.78 9.09 -17.18
N PRO A 521 -10.70 9.54 -16.32
CA PRO A 521 -10.36 10.22 -15.08
C PRO A 521 -9.40 9.39 -14.23
N LEU A 522 -8.39 10.02 -13.63
CA LEU A 522 -7.36 9.33 -12.83
C LEU A 522 -7.98 8.47 -11.70
N GLY A 523 -9.07 8.95 -11.08
CA GLY A 523 -9.81 8.19 -10.07
C GLY A 523 -10.46 6.90 -10.59
N ASP A 524 -10.98 6.89 -11.82
CA ASP A 524 -11.55 5.69 -12.45
C ASP A 524 -10.45 4.67 -12.80
N ILE A 525 -9.29 5.17 -13.24
CA ILE A 525 -8.11 4.35 -13.52
C ILE A 525 -7.59 3.69 -12.23
N VAL A 526 -7.45 4.44 -11.14
CA VAL A 526 -7.03 3.90 -9.83
C VAL A 526 -8.06 2.92 -9.27
N LEU A 527 -9.36 3.17 -9.42
CA LEU A 527 -10.41 2.20 -9.05
C LEU A 527 -10.30 0.89 -9.86
N LEU A 528 -9.98 0.96 -11.15
CA LEU A 528 -9.74 -0.22 -11.99
C LEU A 528 -8.45 -0.97 -11.58
N MET A 529 -7.38 -0.27 -11.21
CA MET A 529 -6.16 -0.90 -10.70
C MET A 529 -6.41 -1.62 -9.37
N ASN A 530 -7.17 -0.99 -8.47
CA ASN A 530 -7.64 -1.63 -7.24
C ASN A 530 -8.52 -2.85 -7.52
N LEU A 531 -9.41 -2.80 -8.52
CA LEU A 531 -10.17 -3.96 -8.98
C LEU A 531 -9.23 -5.07 -9.52
N LEU A 532 -8.25 -4.73 -10.36
CA LEU A 532 -7.25 -5.67 -10.89
C LEU A 532 -6.41 -6.33 -9.80
N SER A 533 -6.11 -5.64 -8.69
CA SER A 533 -5.38 -6.23 -7.55
C SER A 533 -6.11 -7.44 -6.95
N THR A 534 -7.45 -7.45 -6.98
CA THR A 534 -8.25 -8.59 -6.50
C THR A 534 -8.20 -9.79 -7.46
N SER A 535 -7.76 -9.59 -8.71
CA SER A 535 -7.70 -10.65 -9.74
C SER A 535 -6.50 -11.60 -9.60
N ILE A 536 -5.57 -11.32 -8.69
CA ILE A 536 -4.27 -12.00 -8.59
C ILE A 536 -4.45 -13.41 -8.01
N ARG A 537 -4.19 -14.43 -8.83
CA ARG A 537 -4.25 -15.86 -8.47
C ARG A 537 -2.85 -16.48 -8.55
N ALA A 538 -2.74 -17.76 -8.20
CA ALA A 538 -1.45 -18.46 -8.16
C ALA A 538 -0.83 -18.69 -9.54
N ASP A 539 -1.67 -18.92 -10.56
CA ASP A 539 -1.28 -19.26 -11.94
C ASP A 539 -1.67 -18.19 -12.96
N SER A 540 -2.49 -17.21 -12.55
CA SER A 540 -3.14 -16.30 -13.49
C SER A 540 -3.60 -15.00 -12.84
N PHE A 541 -3.89 -13.99 -13.65
CA PHE A 541 -4.38 -12.67 -13.22
C PHE A 541 -5.22 -12.05 -14.32
N GLY A 542 -6.04 -11.06 -13.98
CA GLY A 542 -7.05 -10.49 -14.87
C GLY A 542 -8.19 -11.47 -15.20
N PRO A 543 -8.94 -11.21 -16.29
CA PRO A 543 -10.05 -12.05 -16.74
C PRO A 543 -9.62 -13.48 -16.99
N ILE A 544 -10.55 -14.41 -16.80
CA ILE A 544 -10.32 -15.84 -17.01
C ILE A 544 -10.79 -16.22 -18.42
N ARG A 545 -9.95 -16.98 -19.14
CA ARG A 545 -10.23 -17.57 -20.44
C ARG A 545 -10.07 -19.09 -20.41
N THR A 546 -10.76 -19.76 -21.32
CA THR A 546 -10.78 -21.23 -21.45
C THR A 546 -9.59 -21.79 -22.25
N SER A 547 -8.67 -20.93 -22.68
CA SER A 547 -7.54 -21.23 -23.57
C SER A 547 -6.29 -20.62 -22.96
N ASP A 548 -5.29 -21.45 -22.67
CA ASP A 548 -4.05 -21.04 -21.99
C ASP A 548 -3.29 -19.99 -22.80
N GLN A 549 -3.30 -20.10 -24.14
CA GLN A 549 -2.66 -19.13 -25.02
C GLN A 549 -3.36 -17.76 -24.96
N ASP A 550 -4.69 -17.75 -24.99
CA ASP A 550 -5.46 -16.51 -24.88
C ASP A 550 -5.27 -15.88 -23.49
N GLN A 551 -5.17 -16.69 -22.43
CA GLN A 551 -4.87 -16.23 -21.08
C GLN A 551 -3.49 -15.55 -21.01
N LEU A 552 -2.45 -16.16 -21.60
CA LEU A 552 -1.11 -15.58 -21.68
C LEU A 552 -1.08 -14.26 -22.46
N ASP A 553 -1.80 -14.17 -23.58
CA ASP A 553 -1.81 -12.97 -24.41
C ASP A 553 -2.59 -11.83 -23.77
N VAL A 554 -3.69 -12.11 -23.06
CA VAL A 554 -4.38 -11.15 -22.18
C VAL A 554 -3.46 -10.59 -21.10
N GLN A 555 -2.70 -11.46 -20.44
CA GLN A 555 -1.76 -11.06 -19.40
C GLN A 555 -0.64 -10.16 -19.95
N LYS A 556 -0.11 -10.48 -21.14
CA LYS A 556 0.86 -9.62 -21.84
C LYS A 556 0.25 -8.25 -22.17
N TRP A 557 -0.99 -8.17 -22.66
CA TRP A 557 -1.64 -6.88 -22.96
C TRP A 557 -1.86 -6.03 -21.72
N ILE A 558 -2.22 -6.64 -20.58
CA ILE A 558 -2.33 -5.91 -19.30
C ILE A 558 -0.97 -5.37 -18.87
N VAL A 559 0.10 -6.18 -18.92
CA VAL A 559 1.47 -5.74 -18.58
C VAL A 559 2.00 -4.68 -19.55
N ASP A 560 1.77 -4.81 -20.85
CA ASP A 560 2.13 -3.79 -21.86
C ASP A 560 1.44 -2.47 -21.54
N ARG A 561 0.14 -2.51 -21.22
CA ARG A 561 -0.66 -1.32 -20.91
C ARG A 561 -0.21 -0.64 -19.61
N LEU A 562 -0.05 -1.39 -18.51
CA LEU A 562 0.43 -0.86 -17.23
C LEU A 562 1.83 -0.23 -17.37
N THR A 563 2.78 -0.92 -18.02
CA THR A 563 4.13 -0.37 -18.24
C THR A 563 4.15 0.82 -19.20
N HIS A 564 3.12 1.02 -20.02
CA HIS A 564 3.01 2.21 -20.87
C HIS A 564 2.56 3.44 -20.06
N MET A 565 1.59 3.28 -19.16
CA MET A 565 1.00 4.35 -18.33
C MET A 565 2.03 5.10 -17.48
N LEU A 566 3.10 4.42 -17.03
CA LEU A 566 4.23 5.05 -16.31
C LEU A 566 4.90 6.18 -17.10
N SER A 567 4.82 6.14 -18.44
CA SER A 567 5.44 7.14 -19.33
C SER A 567 4.45 8.00 -20.12
N GLU A 568 3.15 7.68 -20.05
CA GLU A 568 2.11 8.32 -20.86
C GLU A 568 1.57 9.60 -20.16
N PRO A 569 1.27 10.68 -20.90
CA PRO A 569 0.63 11.86 -20.32
C PRO A 569 -0.87 11.63 -20.12
N ALA A 570 -1.40 12.00 -18.95
CA ALA A 570 -2.83 12.02 -18.67
C ALA A 570 -3.54 13.11 -19.50
N ILE A 571 -4.73 12.81 -20.03
CA ILE A 571 -5.50 13.73 -20.87
C ILE A 571 -6.85 14.01 -20.19
N PRO A 572 -7.11 15.24 -19.70
CA PRO A 572 -8.41 15.59 -19.12
C PRO A 572 -9.50 15.75 -20.20
N ASP A 573 -10.77 15.61 -19.80
CA ASP A 573 -11.92 15.90 -20.66
C ASP A 573 -11.99 17.40 -21.04
N GLU A 574 -12.69 17.77 -22.11
CA GLU A 574 -12.81 19.18 -22.53
C GLU A 574 -13.43 20.05 -21.41
N GLY A 575 -12.81 21.20 -21.13
CA GLY A 575 -13.26 22.15 -20.10
C GLY A 575 -12.91 21.76 -18.66
N VAL A 576 -12.19 20.65 -18.44
CA VAL A 576 -11.62 20.27 -17.14
C VAL A 576 -10.19 20.80 -17.02
N GLU A 577 -9.79 21.24 -15.82
CA GLU A 577 -8.42 21.70 -15.56
C GLU A 577 -7.40 20.57 -15.74
N PRO A 578 -6.16 20.88 -16.18
CA PRO A 578 -5.11 19.87 -16.29
C PRO A 578 -4.75 19.30 -14.92
N TYR A 579 -4.59 17.98 -14.85
CA TYR A 579 -4.14 17.29 -13.64
C TYR A 579 -2.82 17.84 -13.13
N THR A 580 -2.67 17.91 -11.80
CA THR A 580 -1.40 18.30 -11.20
C THR A 580 -0.36 17.19 -11.41
N ALA A 581 0.92 17.54 -11.31
CA ALA A 581 1.95 16.52 -11.39
C ALA A 581 1.87 15.53 -10.20
N TYR A 582 1.37 15.99 -9.04
CA TYR A 582 1.04 15.15 -7.88
C TYR A 582 0.03 14.06 -8.21
N ASP A 583 -1.09 14.40 -8.86
CA ASP A 583 -2.12 13.42 -9.25
C ASP A 583 -1.55 12.37 -10.21
N ILE A 584 -0.66 12.79 -11.12
CA ILE A 584 0.00 11.91 -12.09
C ILE A 584 1.01 10.99 -11.38
N CYS A 585 1.84 11.52 -10.48
CA CYS A 585 2.81 10.72 -9.70
C CYS A 585 2.11 9.75 -8.75
N ALA A 586 1.02 10.15 -8.10
CA ALA A 586 0.19 9.27 -7.28
C ALA A 586 -0.40 8.12 -8.13
N MET A 587 -0.96 8.41 -9.31
CA MET A 587 -1.44 7.36 -10.23
C MET A 587 -0.32 6.42 -10.68
N ARG A 588 0.87 6.96 -11.00
CA ARG A 588 2.05 6.13 -11.37
C ARG A 588 2.50 5.24 -10.21
N LEU A 589 2.41 5.71 -8.96
CA LEU A 589 2.75 4.92 -7.78
C LEU A 589 1.78 3.74 -7.63
N GLU A 590 0.48 3.95 -7.84
CA GLU A 590 -0.51 2.87 -7.85
C GLU A 590 -0.26 1.85 -8.98
N VAL A 591 0.16 2.30 -10.18
CA VAL A 591 0.59 1.39 -11.26
C VAL A 591 1.79 0.55 -10.82
N LEU A 592 2.78 1.15 -10.15
CA LEU A 592 3.96 0.48 -9.64
C LEU A 592 3.61 -0.55 -8.54
N LEU A 593 2.78 -0.17 -7.56
CA LEU A 593 2.31 -1.07 -6.50
C LEU A 593 1.53 -2.27 -7.08
N LEU A 594 0.70 -2.05 -8.11
CA LEU A 594 0.03 -3.13 -8.82
C LEU A 594 1.05 -4.05 -9.52
N LEU A 595 2.05 -3.49 -10.22
CA LEU A 595 3.11 -4.28 -10.87
C LEU A 595 3.97 -5.06 -9.87
N GLU A 596 4.29 -4.49 -8.71
CA GLU A 596 4.97 -5.19 -7.61
C GLU A 596 4.11 -6.33 -7.06
N SER A 597 2.82 -6.10 -6.80
CA SER A 597 1.90 -7.15 -6.30
C SER A 597 1.69 -8.29 -7.31
N LEU A 598 1.76 -7.99 -8.61
CA LEU A 598 1.75 -8.98 -9.68
C LEU A 598 3.06 -9.76 -9.74
N ALA A 599 4.21 -9.08 -9.74
CA ALA A 599 5.52 -9.73 -9.84
C ALA A 599 5.87 -10.57 -8.59
N PHE A 600 5.55 -10.07 -7.40
CA PHE A 600 5.90 -10.66 -6.11
C PHE A 600 4.63 -10.97 -5.31
N ASN A 601 3.80 -11.88 -5.83
CA ASN A 601 2.53 -12.26 -5.24
C ASN A 601 2.69 -12.67 -3.75
N PRO A 602 2.17 -11.90 -2.78
CA PRO A 602 2.38 -12.15 -1.35
C PRO A 602 1.62 -13.39 -0.86
N ILE A 603 0.58 -13.83 -1.58
CA ILE A 603 -0.25 -15.00 -1.25
C ILE A 603 0.48 -16.30 -1.65
N ALA A 604 1.33 -16.24 -2.69
CA ALA A 604 2.01 -17.39 -3.26
C ALA A 604 3.44 -17.04 -3.74
N PRO A 605 4.38 -16.71 -2.83
CA PRO A 605 5.72 -16.23 -3.20
C PRO A 605 6.59 -17.28 -3.94
N SER A 606 6.17 -18.55 -3.96
CA SER A 606 6.80 -19.60 -4.76
C SER A 606 6.38 -19.61 -6.23
N GLN A 607 5.30 -18.90 -6.59
CA GLN A 607 4.75 -18.89 -7.95
C GLN A 607 5.24 -17.69 -8.74
N LYS A 608 6.08 -17.97 -9.75
CA LYS A 608 6.75 -16.92 -10.54
C LYS A 608 5.98 -16.46 -11.78
N HIS A 609 4.79 -17.00 -12.08
CA HIS A 609 4.10 -16.84 -13.38
C HIS A 609 4.09 -15.40 -13.93
N ALA A 610 3.58 -14.44 -13.16
CA ALA A 610 3.50 -13.05 -13.58
C ALA A 610 4.88 -12.36 -13.67
N SER A 611 5.82 -12.66 -12.76
CA SER A 611 7.22 -12.19 -12.89
C SER A 611 7.91 -12.74 -14.14
N THR A 612 7.63 -13.99 -14.56
CA THR A 612 8.11 -14.57 -15.82
C THR A 612 7.53 -13.83 -17.02
N ILE A 613 6.24 -13.46 -17.00
CA ILE A 613 5.62 -12.66 -18.08
C ILE A 613 6.25 -11.27 -18.16
N LEU A 614 6.47 -10.60 -17.04
CA LEU A 614 7.13 -9.30 -16.97
C LEU A 614 8.59 -9.39 -17.47
N ALA A 615 9.31 -10.44 -17.09
CA ALA A 615 10.67 -10.72 -17.56
C ALA A 615 10.73 -10.99 -19.07
N LEU A 616 9.81 -11.79 -19.62
CA LEU A 616 9.78 -12.14 -21.05
C LEU A 616 9.21 -11.03 -21.96
N HIS A 617 8.47 -10.06 -21.40
CA HIS A 617 7.86 -9.00 -22.19
C HIS A 617 8.91 -8.10 -22.87
N PRO A 618 8.83 -7.86 -24.20
CA PRO A 618 9.91 -7.20 -24.96
C PRO A 618 10.18 -5.76 -24.50
N ASN A 619 9.13 -5.03 -24.13
CA ASN A 619 9.21 -3.59 -23.84
C ASN A 619 9.14 -3.25 -22.34
N ALA A 620 8.86 -4.21 -21.45
CA ALA A 620 8.51 -3.91 -20.07
C ALA A 620 9.70 -3.29 -19.32
N LEU A 621 10.80 -4.03 -19.18
CA LEU A 621 12.00 -3.57 -18.47
C LEU A 621 12.53 -2.26 -19.05
N ALA A 622 12.58 -2.12 -20.38
CA ALA A 622 13.07 -0.91 -21.04
C ALA A 622 12.18 0.33 -20.79
N ARG A 623 10.86 0.15 -20.59
CA ARG A 623 9.96 1.22 -20.14
C ARG A 623 10.12 1.53 -18.65
N LEU A 624 10.34 0.53 -17.79
CA LEU A 624 10.61 0.74 -16.36
C LEU A 624 11.89 1.56 -16.15
N PHE A 625 13.00 1.19 -16.81
CA PHE A 625 14.24 1.97 -16.78
C PHE A 625 14.07 3.40 -17.32
N ARG A 626 13.28 3.57 -18.40
CA ARG A 626 12.96 4.91 -18.91
C ARG A 626 12.15 5.72 -17.90
N SER A 627 11.15 5.13 -17.26
CA SER A 627 10.34 5.81 -16.24
C SER A 627 11.19 6.20 -15.04
N MET A 628 12.07 5.32 -14.58
CA MET A 628 12.96 5.58 -13.44
C MET A 628 13.92 6.74 -13.75
N HIS A 629 14.46 6.79 -14.97
CA HIS A 629 15.25 7.93 -15.46
C HIS A 629 14.41 9.22 -15.51
N ASP A 630 13.21 9.16 -16.08
CA ASP A 630 12.36 10.34 -16.28
C ASP A 630 11.82 10.90 -14.94
N GLU A 631 11.63 10.08 -13.91
CA GLU A 631 11.31 10.52 -12.54
C GLU A 631 12.55 11.05 -11.77
N LEU A 632 13.73 10.41 -11.92
CA LEU A 632 14.97 10.90 -11.30
C LEU A 632 15.42 12.24 -11.90
N ASP A 633 15.31 12.43 -13.22
CA ASP A 633 15.53 13.73 -13.88
C ASP A 633 14.58 14.81 -13.35
N ALA A 634 13.31 14.45 -13.08
CA ALA A 634 12.32 15.38 -12.54
C ALA A 634 12.64 15.79 -11.09
N LEU A 635 13.25 14.90 -10.29
CA LEU A 635 13.64 15.17 -8.91
C LEU A 635 14.66 16.31 -8.79
N TYR A 636 15.64 16.39 -9.70
CA TYR A 636 16.60 17.51 -9.76
C TYR A 636 15.96 18.87 -10.09
N SER A 637 14.69 18.91 -10.50
CA SER A 637 13.94 20.16 -10.68
C SER A 637 13.34 20.70 -9.36
N ALA A 638 13.63 20.04 -8.22
CA ALA A 638 13.09 20.34 -6.89
C ALA A 638 11.54 20.49 -6.85
N PRO A 639 10.78 19.49 -7.34
CA PRO A 639 9.32 19.53 -7.33
C PRO A 639 8.76 19.38 -5.91
N ALA A 640 7.57 19.92 -5.66
CA ALA A 640 6.83 19.76 -4.40
C ALA A 640 6.40 18.30 -4.11
N GLU A 641 6.59 17.39 -5.06
CA GLU A 641 6.20 15.98 -5.03
C GLU A 641 7.41 15.05 -4.83
N SER A 642 8.52 15.56 -4.30
CA SER A 642 9.77 14.82 -4.09
C SER A 642 9.53 13.43 -3.49
N ASP A 643 8.75 13.35 -2.42
CA ASP A 643 8.49 12.12 -1.67
C ASP A 643 7.83 11.02 -2.53
N LEU A 644 6.89 11.39 -3.41
CA LEU A 644 6.23 10.46 -4.32
C LEU A 644 7.18 9.99 -5.44
N ARG A 645 8.05 10.87 -5.93
CA ARG A 645 9.03 10.55 -6.99
C ARG A 645 10.16 9.66 -6.46
N VAL A 646 10.62 9.93 -5.24
CA VAL A 646 11.56 9.07 -4.51
C VAL A 646 10.95 7.69 -4.27
N SER A 647 9.70 7.63 -3.78
CA SER A 647 8.97 6.35 -3.61
C SER A 647 8.84 5.56 -4.92
N LEU A 648 8.58 6.26 -6.04
CA LEU A 648 8.56 5.69 -7.39
C LEU A 648 9.92 5.14 -7.80
N VAL A 649 11.02 5.87 -7.58
CA VAL A 649 12.38 5.43 -7.94
C VAL A 649 12.78 4.19 -7.14
N ASN A 650 12.62 4.20 -5.81
CA ASN A 650 12.99 3.07 -4.95
C ASN A 650 12.17 1.80 -5.30
N GLY A 651 10.87 1.96 -5.58
CA GLY A 651 10.02 0.84 -6.01
C GLY A 651 10.30 0.34 -7.43
N LEU A 652 10.57 1.22 -8.38
CA LEU A 652 10.99 0.84 -9.73
C LEU A 652 12.30 0.03 -9.68
N MET A 653 13.25 0.45 -8.85
CA MET A 653 14.50 -0.27 -8.65
C MET A 653 14.27 -1.65 -8.02
N ARG A 654 13.49 -1.74 -6.94
CA ARG A 654 13.09 -3.02 -6.31
C ARG A 654 12.41 -3.97 -7.30
N LEU A 655 11.48 -3.46 -8.12
CA LEU A 655 10.77 -4.25 -9.14
C LEU A 655 11.72 -4.79 -10.21
N ILE A 656 12.57 -3.92 -10.78
CA ILE A 656 13.56 -4.30 -11.79
C ILE A 656 14.53 -5.35 -11.22
N PHE A 657 15.14 -5.05 -10.07
CA PHE A 657 16.11 -5.92 -9.41
C PHE A 657 15.52 -7.29 -9.07
N GLY A 658 14.35 -7.33 -8.43
CA GLY A 658 13.70 -8.59 -8.04
C GLY A 658 13.28 -9.46 -9.23
N VAL A 659 12.87 -8.85 -10.35
CA VAL A 659 12.57 -9.58 -11.60
C VAL A 659 13.85 -10.15 -12.22
N MET A 660 14.92 -9.36 -12.26
CA MET A 660 16.21 -9.80 -12.80
C MET A 660 16.85 -10.89 -11.95
N ARG A 661 16.94 -10.73 -10.63
CA ARG A 661 17.49 -11.74 -9.72
C ARG A 661 16.76 -13.08 -9.80
N GLN A 662 15.48 -13.07 -10.20
CA GLN A 662 14.68 -14.28 -10.36
C GLN A 662 14.74 -14.92 -11.76
N HIS A 663 15.01 -14.14 -12.82
CA HIS A 663 14.86 -14.56 -14.23
C HIS A 663 16.01 -14.15 -15.16
N GLY A 664 17.12 -13.60 -14.64
CA GLY A 664 18.31 -13.14 -15.36
C GLY A 664 18.73 -14.01 -16.56
N PRO A 665 18.91 -15.35 -16.43
CA PRO A 665 19.33 -16.21 -17.55
C PRO A 665 18.31 -16.30 -18.71
N LEU A 666 17.08 -15.81 -18.54
CA LEU A 666 16.04 -15.73 -19.58
C LEU A 666 15.94 -14.33 -20.22
N ILE A 667 16.76 -13.36 -19.78
CA ILE A 667 16.65 -11.96 -20.17
C ILE A 667 17.84 -11.56 -21.06
N ASN A 668 17.60 -11.49 -22.37
CA ASN A 668 18.51 -10.75 -23.26
C ASN A 668 18.27 -9.23 -23.11
N MET A 669 19.06 -8.58 -22.25
CA MET A 669 18.85 -7.17 -21.91
C MET A 669 19.20 -6.22 -23.07
N GLN A 670 20.26 -6.52 -23.83
CA GLN A 670 20.71 -5.68 -24.95
C GLN A 670 19.67 -5.58 -26.07
N GLU A 671 18.91 -6.66 -26.29
CA GLU A 671 17.79 -6.72 -27.23
C GLU A 671 16.59 -5.94 -26.73
N LYS A 672 16.18 -6.13 -25.47
CA LYS A 672 15.04 -5.40 -24.87
C LYS A 672 15.27 -3.89 -24.79
N LEU A 673 16.49 -3.46 -24.48
CA LEU A 673 16.89 -2.04 -24.53
C LEU A 673 16.99 -1.50 -25.97
N ALA A 674 17.14 -2.35 -26.98
CA ALA A 674 17.06 -1.89 -28.38
C ALA A 674 15.61 -1.56 -28.80
N CYS A 675 14.61 -2.20 -28.19
CA CYS A 675 13.20 -2.01 -28.54
C CYS A 675 12.63 -0.62 -28.16
N VAL A 676 13.21 0.08 -27.18
CA VAL A 676 12.75 1.41 -26.73
C VAL A 676 13.83 2.47 -27.01
N PRO A 677 13.53 3.51 -27.81
CA PRO A 677 14.52 4.52 -28.19
C PRO A 677 15.07 5.27 -26.97
N GLY A 678 16.39 5.43 -26.94
CA GLY A 678 17.13 6.06 -25.85
C GLY A 678 17.34 5.20 -24.60
N SER A 679 16.64 4.07 -24.43
CA SER A 679 16.74 3.28 -23.18
C SER A 679 18.15 2.69 -22.94
N LYS A 680 18.90 2.36 -24.01
CA LYS A 680 20.32 1.97 -23.95
C LYS A 680 21.24 3.00 -23.27
N GLN A 681 20.92 4.29 -23.34
CA GLN A 681 21.71 5.32 -22.63
C GLN A 681 21.07 5.64 -21.27
N LYS A 682 19.75 5.76 -21.23
CA LYS A 682 19.01 6.08 -20.00
C LYS A 682 19.20 5.08 -18.87
N HIS A 683 19.25 3.77 -19.15
CA HIS A 683 19.45 2.76 -18.10
C HIS A 683 20.83 2.88 -17.43
N LEU A 684 21.89 3.13 -18.21
CA LEU A 684 23.24 3.32 -17.68
C LEU A 684 23.33 4.61 -16.85
N VAL A 685 22.75 5.70 -17.35
CA VAL A 685 22.72 7.00 -16.64
C VAL A 685 21.94 6.91 -15.33
N VAL A 686 20.79 6.24 -15.29
CA VAL A 686 20.01 6.12 -14.06
C VAL A 686 20.66 5.17 -13.05
N LEU A 687 21.22 4.03 -13.48
CA LEU A 687 21.94 3.11 -12.60
C LEU A 687 23.20 3.75 -12.01
N THR A 688 23.99 4.47 -12.80
CA THR A 688 25.20 5.15 -12.30
C THR A 688 24.88 6.27 -11.32
N ARG A 689 23.82 7.06 -11.55
CA ARG A 689 23.38 8.08 -10.59
C ARG A 689 22.85 7.48 -9.28
N LEU A 690 22.10 6.38 -9.35
CA LEU A 690 21.60 5.70 -8.16
C LEU A 690 22.72 5.02 -7.37
N ALA A 691 23.70 4.41 -8.06
CA ALA A 691 24.88 3.82 -7.42
C ALA A 691 25.76 4.90 -6.74
N PHE A 692 26.00 6.04 -7.39
CA PHE A 692 26.80 7.14 -6.80
C PHE A 692 25.94 8.20 -6.10
N CYS A 693 24.82 7.79 -5.50
CA CYS A 693 23.92 8.65 -4.75
C CYS A 693 24.43 8.89 -3.32
N ASP A 694 24.81 10.13 -3.01
CA ASP A 694 25.30 10.53 -1.68
C ASP A 694 24.13 10.92 -0.71
N GLY A 695 22.87 10.66 -1.08
CA GLY A 695 21.68 11.01 -0.27
C GLY A 695 21.48 12.51 -0.02
N THR A 696 22.01 13.37 -0.90
CA THR A 696 22.02 14.83 -0.72
C THR A 696 20.61 15.44 -0.82
N VAL A 697 20.44 16.72 -0.48
CA VAL A 697 19.13 17.41 -0.31
C VAL A 697 18.08 17.15 -1.41
N LEU A 698 18.48 16.94 -2.67
CA LEU A 698 17.55 16.64 -3.76
C LEU A 698 17.20 15.15 -3.88
N GLU A 699 18.09 14.26 -3.44
CA GLU A 699 17.99 12.79 -3.46
C GLU A 699 17.62 12.22 -2.09
N ALA A 700 17.25 13.09 -1.13
CA ALA A 700 16.90 12.71 0.23
C ALA A 700 15.71 11.74 0.24
N GLY A 701 15.92 10.55 0.79
CA GLY A 701 14.94 9.47 0.84
C GLY A 701 15.12 8.36 -0.21
N ILE A 702 16.10 8.46 -1.11
CA ILE A 702 16.57 7.26 -1.83
C ILE A 702 17.18 6.31 -0.78
N ASP A 703 16.62 5.10 -0.69
CA ASP A 703 17.02 4.13 0.35
C ASP A 703 18.44 3.58 0.07
N ASP A 704 19.26 3.35 1.10
CA ASP A 704 20.57 2.70 0.95
C ASP A 704 20.46 1.35 0.22
N GLU A 705 19.38 0.58 0.48
CA GLU A 705 19.08 -0.66 -0.25
C GLU A 705 18.92 -0.43 -1.77
N THR A 706 18.38 0.72 -2.18
CA THR A 706 18.22 1.12 -3.59
C THR A 706 19.57 1.41 -4.25
N VAL A 707 20.51 2.00 -3.49
CA VAL A 707 21.89 2.25 -3.91
C VAL A 707 22.65 0.93 -4.06
N ASP A 708 22.58 0.03 -3.06
CA ASP A 708 23.17 -1.31 -3.11
C ASP A 708 22.63 -2.15 -4.29
N MET A 709 21.31 -2.14 -4.52
CA MET A 709 20.70 -2.82 -5.67
C MET A 709 21.17 -2.22 -7.01
N ALA A 710 21.38 -0.91 -7.09
CA ALA A 710 21.90 -0.27 -8.29
C ALA A 710 23.37 -0.64 -8.55
N HIS A 711 24.20 -0.74 -7.51
CA HIS A 711 25.57 -1.23 -7.60
C HIS A 711 25.65 -2.68 -8.10
N GLU A 712 24.90 -3.62 -7.52
CA GLU A 712 24.94 -5.04 -7.92
C GLU A 712 24.59 -5.21 -9.41
N LEU A 713 23.61 -4.46 -9.93
CA LEU A 713 23.29 -4.49 -11.37
C LEU A 713 24.32 -3.79 -12.25
N LEU A 714 24.95 -2.71 -11.77
CA LEU A 714 25.99 -2.01 -12.52
C LEU A 714 27.24 -2.89 -12.67
N GLU A 715 27.63 -3.61 -11.61
CA GLU A 715 28.75 -4.56 -11.63
C GLU A 715 28.51 -5.75 -12.56
N GLU A 716 27.28 -6.29 -12.62
CA GLU A 716 26.95 -7.38 -13.54
C GLU A 716 27.01 -6.94 -15.02
N TRP A 717 26.74 -5.66 -15.31
CA TRP A 717 26.49 -5.16 -16.67
C TRP A 717 27.59 -4.30 -17.29
N THR A 718 28.51 -3.75 -16.50
CA THR A 718 29.61 -2.93 -17.00
C THR A 718 30.87 -3.76 -17.24
N ASN A 719 31.56 -3.52 -18.36
CA ASN A 719 32.93 -4.02 -18.50
C ASN A 719 33.85 -3.25 -17.53
N PRO A 720 34.92 -3.86 -17.00
CA PRO A 720 35.79 -3.19 -16.01
C PRO A 720 36.39 -1.85 -16.49
N GLN A 721 36.63 -1.70 -17.81
CA GLN A 721 37.09 -0.43 -18.40
C GLN A 721 35.97 0.63 -18.51
N GLU A 722 34.72 0.20 -18.69
CA GLU A 722 33.56 1.11 -18.67
C GLU A 722 33.27 1.55 -17.24
N ALA A 723 33.35 0.63 -16.27
CA ALA A 723 33.22 0.92 -14.84
C ALA A 723 34.25 1.96 -14.36
N GLU A 724 35.53 1.80 -14.72
CA GLU A 724 36.57 2.81 -14.45
C GLU A 724 36.20 4.18 -15.06
N SER A 725 35.76 4.22 -16.33
CA SER A 725 35.38 5.48 -17.00
C SER A 725 34.17 6.18 -16.36
N LEU A 726 33.23 5.41 -15.80
CA LEU A 726 32.05 5.92 -15.11
C LEU A 726 32.41 6.43 -13.71
N ALA A 727 33.29 5.74 -12.98
CA ALA A 727 33.84 6.22 -11.71
C ALA A 727 34.66 7.52 -11.88
N GLU A 728 35.38 7.69 -13.00
CA GLU A 728 36.05 8.97 -13.31
C GLU A 728 35.06 10.11 -13.65
N ALA A 729 33.88 9.80 -14.19
CA ALA A 729 32.85 10.78 -14.51
C ALA A 729 32.08 11.29 -13.27
N PHE A 730 31.98 10.47 -12.20
CA PHE A 730 31.32 10.80 -10.94
C PHE A 730 32.34 10.90 -9.78
N PRO A 731 33.00 12.05 -9.58
CA PRO A 731 34.09 12.21 -8.61
C PRO A 731 33.64 12.22 -7.13
N SER A 732 32.35 12.10 -6.82
CA SER A 732 31.86 11.76 -5.47
C SER A 732 32.46 10.45 -4.97
N SER A 733 32.62 9.46 -5.87
CA SER A 733 33.21 8.14 -5.62
C SER A 733 34.64 8.11 -5.05
N ARG A 734 35.37 9.23 -5.04
CA ARG A 734 36.77 9.31 -4.55
C ARG A 734 36.90 9.91 -3.14
N ARG A 735 35.84 9.87 -2.32
CA ARG A 735 35.84 10.35 -0.92
C ARG A 735 35.53 9.25 0.10
N GLU A 736 36.43 8.28 0.18
CA GLU A 736 36.68 7.49 1.40
C GLU A 736 37.86 8.10 2.19
#